data_AF-A0A1I4HQ74-F1
#
_entry.id   AF-A0A1I4HQ74-F1
#
_cell.length_a   1.000
_cell.length_b   1.000
_cell.length_c   1.000
_cell.angle_alpha   90.00
_cell.angle_beta   90.00
_cell.angle_gamma   90.00
#
_symmetry.space_group_name_H-M   'P 1'
#
loop_
_entity.id
_entity.type
_entity.pdbx_description
1 polymer ?
#
loop_
_entity_poly.entity_id
_entity_poly.type
_entity_poly.pdbx_seq_one_letter_code
_entity_poly.pdbx_strand_id
1 'polypeptide(L)'
;MKSNRRTFLRAIGAGSIGTAALPLSGGTATAATIITIQGGGADIWNREDAFHFYYQSLTGDFDVVVQNAELERTDANAKTGLMVRESLDADAKNVMLRRTPDGMVSLQWRPEAGADTLSTTSGGEDESDVEGGGIEADWVRLKRSGDTVEAYGSTDGNDWTRIAQLGTENLELGSSTYVGVPVTSHKVGTLCTAKLRNLSGISPTTNRDIGEIEVAGSVSVEEGVPLVSTGSPTDVTSGSVTLRGELTNFGGAETADCYFEYREVPTESWTATATQTRSETGEFSADVDELTSRRYYEVRAVADVSDDDVATGSTRTFGTPSRSNGNGGHGPSSVSAFDPGDGFADVAPWLDNDTPVIKITEPTRRQLEAATSVDGPRLVVFETSGTIDLEAQRLTVGNDQLYLAGQTAPSPGITLIRGGLWLTADDCVVQHLRVRPGDAGQDTGWEPDAIQTGDGTSNNVIDHCTGTWSVDENINVGYDTTDTTISNCLIAEPLNDATHSKGEHGYNSIIGDGAKNVAYVGNVLAYATDRNPRLKEGTETVVVNNLIHRYEDGMWADPDTAHSIEGNVFQWPTSDKANIFGEGSVYAADNVLDGDADVAIVGDEITRLDSRPLWPDRLERLETGRVAEHNLENAGARPADRTAQDSRIVENVRTSGGSVIDSQEEVGGYPELPEQSHQLDVPQAGTRAWLRSWAREVEAAD
;
A
#
# COMPACT_ATOMS: atom_id res chain seq x y z
N MET A 1 -16.60 35.55 -42.57
CA MET A 1 -15.45 36.25 -41.96
C MET A 1 -15.91 37.03 -40.73
N LYS A 2 -15.28 36.76 -39.59
CA LYS A 2 -15.17 37.56 -38.36
C LYS A 2 -16.06 38.82 -38.20
N SER A 3 -16.87 38.84 -37.13
CA SER A 3 -16.56 39.75 -36.02
C SER A 3 -17.19 39.24 -34.71
N ASN A 4 -16.39 39.18 -33.65
CA ASN A 4 -16.75 38.69 -32.33
C ASN A 4 -17.12 39.89 -31.42
N ARG A 5 -18.22 39.82 -30.66
CA ARG A 5 -18.64 40.86 -29.70
C ARG A 5 -19.43 40.27 -28.53
N ARG A 6 -18.72 39.78 -27.52
CA ARG A 6 -19.21 39.73 -26.13
C ARG A 6 -18.20 40.44 -25.22
N THR A 7 -18.62 41.58 -24.66
CA THR A 7 -17.94 42.27 -23.56
C THR A 7 -18.99 43.09 -22.84
N PHE A 8 -19.40 42.65 -21.65
CA PHE A 8 -20.11 43.52 -20.70
C PHE A 8 -19.95 43.01 -19.26
N LEU A 9 -19.04 43.65 -18.53
CA LEU A 9 -19.11 43.86 -17.08
C LEU A 9 -19.97 45.14 -16.86
N ARG A 10 -20.63 45.43 -15.74
CA ARG A 10 -20.42 45.03 -14.33
C ARG A 10 -21.63 45.45 -13.47
N ALA A 11 -21.62 45.01 -12.20
CA ALA A 11 -22.08 45.72 -10.98
C ALA A 11 -23.46 45.40 -10.35
N ILE A 12 -23.43 45.46 -9.02
CA ILE A 12 -24.39 44.98 -8.01
C ILE A 12 -25.26 46.14 -7.49
N GLY A 13 -26.49 45.84 -7.01
CA GLY A 13 -27.26 46.70 -6.11
C GLY A 13 -28.12 45.87 -5.16
N ALA A 14 -27.95 46.03 -3.84
CA ALA A 14 -28.61 45.22 -2.81
C ALA A 14 -29.94 45.84 -2.31
N GLY A 15 -30.86 45.00 -1.81
CA GLY A 15 -32.08 45.44 -1.11
C GLY A 15 -32.98 44.29 -0.62
N SER A 16 -33.35 44.29 0.65
CA SER A 16 -34.28 43.35 1.31
C SER A 16 -35.60 44.07 1.72
N ILE A 17 -36.66 43.45 2.25
CA ILE A 17 -36.89 42.14 2.90
C ILE A 17 -38.31 41.66 2.52
N GLY A 18 -38.58 40.35 2.42
CA GLY A 18 -39.98 39.87 2.37
C GLY A 18 -40.20 38.36 2.24
N THR A 19 -40.73 37.73 3.29
CA THR A 19 -41.15 36.31 3.32
C THR A 19 -42.53 36.09 2.68
N ALA A 20 -42.66 35.07 1.82
CA ALA A 20 -43.92 34.43 1.44
C ALA A 20 -43.64 32.99 0.93
N ALA A 21 -44.60 32.07 1.07
CA ALA A 21 -44.39 30.64 0.84
C ALA A 21 -44.89 30.13 -0.52
N LEU A 22 -44.12 29.20 -1.11
CA LEU A 22 -44.49 28.09 -2.02
C LEU A 22 -45.29 28.40 -3.32
N PRO A 23 -44.94 27.78 -4.48
CA PRO A 23 -45.05 26.31 -4.65
C PRO A 23 -43.92 25.63 -5.46
N LEU A 24 -43.98 24.30 -5.56
CA LEU A 24 -43.23 23.50 -6.54
C LEU A 24 -43.62 23.91 -7.98
N SER A 25 -42.64 24.22 -8.82
CA SER A 25 -42.76 24.11 -10.28
C SER A 25 -41.38 24.14 -10.94
N GLY A 26 -41.03 23.09 -11.69
CA GLY A 26 -40.00 23.09 -12.73
C GLY A 26 -38.65 23.69 -12.32
N GLY A 27 -37.88 22.96 -11.51
CA GLY A 27 -36.46 23.26 -11.36
C GLY A 27 -35.73 22.94 -12.67
N THR A 28 -35.52 23.96 -13.50
CA THR A 28 -34.42 23.92 -14.47
C THR A 28 -33.15 23.70 -13.68
N ALA A 29 -32.50 22.55 -13.83
CA ALA A 29 -31.22 22.28 -13.18
C ALA A 29 -30.29 23.45 -13.47
N THR A 30 -29.78 24.11 -12.42
CA THR A 30 -28.72 25.09 -12.60
C THR A 30 -27.55 24.37 -13.26
N ALA A 31 -27.04 24.94 -14.35
CA ALA A 31 -25.85 24.46 -15.05
C ALA A 31 -24.77 24.09 -14.03
N ALA A 32 -24.28 22.85 -14.08
CA ALA A 32 -23.25 22.40 -13.14
C ALA A 32 -21.97 23.21 -13.37
N THR A 33 -21.27 23.53 -12.29
CA THR A 33 -19.95 24.15 -12.34
C THR A 33 -18.91 23.09 -11.97
N ILE A 34 -18.00 22.78 -12.90
CA ILE A 34 -16.78 22.03 -12.61
C ILE A 34 -15.63 23.02 -12.45
N ILE A 35 -14.87 22.83 -11.38
CA ILE A 35 -13.64 23.52 -11.07
C ILE A 35 -12.54 22.48 -11.31
N THR A 36 -11.81 22.63 -12.40
CA THR A 36 -10.64 21.80 -12.69
C THR A 36 -9.41 22.49 -12.13
N ILE A 37 -8.71 21.82 -11.21
CA ILE A 37 -7.48 22.31 -10.62
C ILE A 37 -6.36 21.36 -11.01
N GLN A 38 -5.30 21.90 -11.60
CA GLN A 38 -4.06 21.16 -11.82
C GLN A 38 -3.03 21.60 -10.80
N GLY A 39 -2.42 20.66 -10.09
CA GLY A 39 -1.38 20.92 -9.10
C GLY A 39 -0.21 19.97 -9.25
N GLY A 40 1.00 20.52 -9.31
CA GLY A 40 2.23 19.77 -9.08
C GLY A 40 2.64 19.86 -7.61
N GLY A 41 3.71 19.17 -7.24
CA GLY A 41 4.35 19.30 -5.93
C GLY A 41 4.88 17.98 -5.37
N ALA A 42 5.76 18.10 -4.38
CA ALA A 42 6.35 16.95 -3.69
C ALA A 42 5.35 16.30 -2.72
N ASP A 43 4.79 17.07 -1.77
CA ASP A 43 3.67 16.64 -0.93
C ASP A 43 3.05 17.84 -0.16
N ILE A 44 1.91 17.62 0.49
CA ILE A 44 1.36 18.42 1.59
C ILE A 44 1.59 17.61 2.88
N TRP A 45 2.84 17.57 3.36
CA TRP A 45 3.26 16.74 4.50
C TRP A 45 4.53 17.31 5.18
N ASN A 46 5.22 16.50 5.99
CA ASN A 46 6.50 16.79 6.65
C ASN A 46 6.50 18.18 7.30
N ARG A 47 7.47 19.07 7.01
CA ARG A 47 7.59 20.43 7.58
C ARG A 47 7.22 21.56 6.61
N GLU A 48 7.12 21.27 5.32
CA GLU A 48 6.84 22.24 4.26
C GLU A 48 5.90 21.63 3.21
N ASP A 49 4.88 22.39 2.77
CA ASP A 49 3.93 21.99 1.74
C ASP A 49 4.39 22.42 0.34
N ALA A 50 4.19 21.56 -0.66
CA ALA A 50 4.36 21.81 -2.09
C ALA A 50 3.08 21.40 -2.86
N PHE A 51 2.28 22.38 -3.29
CA PHE A 51 0.98 22.16 -3.96
C PHE A 51 0.44 23.41 -4.67
N HIS A 52 -0.64 23.27 -5.47
CA HIS A 52 -1.41 24.39 -6.01
C HIS A 52 -2.70 24.64 -5.21
N PHE A 53 -2.99 25.89 -4.85
CA PHE A 53 -4.11 26.24 -3.98
C PHE A 53 -5.09 27.18 -4.66
N TYR A 54 -6.40 26.85 -4.65
CA TYR A 54 -7.49 27.71 -5.11
C TYR A 54 -8.33 28.19 -3.92
N TYR A 55 -8.26 29.47 -3.57
CA TYR A 55 -8.59 29.93 -2.21
C TYR A 55 -9.20 31.33 -2.12
N GLN A 56 -9.80 31.58 -0.96
CA GLN A 56 -10.35 32.84 -0.51
C GLN A 56 -9.82 33.14 0.90
N SER A 57 -9.56 34.42 1.21
CA SER A 57 -9.29 34.83 2.60
C SER A 57 -10.61 35.07 3.34
N LEU A 58 -10.74 34.49 4.54
CA LEU A 58 -11.90 34.60 5.42
C LEU A 58 -11.48 35.10 6.82
N THR A 59 -12.42 35.78 7.50
CA THR A 59 -12.27 36.15 8.91
C THR A 59 -13.32 35.44 9.76
N GLY A 60 -12.88 34.71 10.79
CA GLY A 60 -13.76 34.00 11.72
C GLY A 60 -14.32 32.67 11.20
N ASP A 61 -15.54 32.35 11.64
CA ASP A 61 -16.23 31.09 11.36
C ASP A 61 -16.53 30.88 9.88
N PHE A 62 -16.49 29.62 9.45
CA PHE A 62 -16.86 29.21 8.10
C PHE A 62 -17.45 27.79 8.10
N ASP A 63 -18.18 27.46 7.05
CA ASP A 63 -18.73 26.13 6.79
C ASP A 63 -18.63 25.90 5.28
N VAL A 64 -17.63 25.13 4.86
CA VAL A 64 -17.26 24.95 3.45
C VAL A 64 -17.50 23.51 3.05
N VAL A 65 -18.16 23.31 1.92
CA VAL A 65 -18.46 22.00 1.32
C VAL A 65 -17.93 21.98 -0.09
N VAL A 66 -17.33 20.87 -0.51
CA VAL A 66 -17.06 20.59 -1.93
C VAL A 66 -17.26 19.10 -2.20
N GLN A 67 -17.67 18.77 -3.42
CA GLN A 67 -17.69 17.40 -3.91
C GLN A 67 -16.50 17.21 -4.87
N ASN A 68 -15.63 16.25 -4.56
CA ASN A 68 -14.63 15.79 -5.51
C ASN A 68 -15.31 14.88 -6.53
N ALA A 69 -15.25 15.23 -7.82
CA ALA A 69 -15.80 14.41 -8.89
C ALA A 69 -14.75 13.45 -9.47
N GLU A 70 -13.49 13.89 -9.56
CA GLU A 70 -12.36 13.13 -10.08
C GLU A 70 -11.07 13.62 -9.42
N LEU A 71 -10.13 12.70 -9.12
CA LEU A 71 -8.75 13.01 -8.81
C LEU A 71 -7.85 12.06 -9.61
N GLU A 72 -6.96 12.61 -10.41
CA GLU A 72 -5.98 11.86 -11.18
C GLU A 72 -4.99 11.13 -10.25
N ARG A 73 -4.87 9.80 -10.37
CA ARG A 73 -3.91 8.99 -9.61
C ARG A 73 -2.51 9.08 -10.22
N THR A 74 -1.87 10.25 -10.10
CA THR A 74 -0.44 10.45 -10.43
C THR A 74 0.49 9.71 -9.47
N ASP A 75 0.00 9.49 -8.24
CA ASP A 75 0.57 8.68 -7.17
C ASP A 75 -0.59 8.20 -6.27
N ALA A 76 -0.37 7.20 -5.41
CA ALA A 76 -1.35 6.79 -4.41
C ALA A 76 -1.67 7.93 -3.40
N ASN A 77 -0.67 8.76 -3.11
CA ASN A 77 -0.71 9.85 -2.14
C ASN A 77 -0.93 11.22 -2.79
N ALA A 78 -1.34 11.29 -4.07
CA ALA A 78 -1.84 12.54 -4.66
C ALA A 78 -3.07 13.02 -3.88
N LYS A 79 -3.19 14.33 -3.60
CA LYS A 79 -4.18 14.85 -2.64
C LYS A 79 -5.00 15.99 -3.20
N THR A 80 -6.31 15.97 -2.93
CA THR A 80 -7.20 17.14 -2.99
C THR A 80 -8.06 17.24 -1.73
N GLY A 81 -9.05 18.14 -1.68
CA GLY A 81 -10.03 18.22 -0.58
C GLY A 81 -10.32 19.65 -0.14
N LEU A 82 -10.34 19.90 1.18
CA LEU A 82 -10.50 21.25 1.74
C LEU A 82 -9.38 21.56 2.71
N MET A 83 -8.79 22.74 2.59
CA MET A 83 -7.75 23.23 3.47
C MET A 83 -8.10 24.61 4.03
N VAL A 84 -7.84 24.80 5.33
CA VAL A 84 -7.65 26.11 5.97
C VAL A 84 -6.19 26.26 6.38
N ARG A 85 -5.57 27.39 6.05
CA ARG A 85 -4.17 27.69 6.39
C ARG A 85 -4.00 29.14 6.85
N GLU A 86 -3.08 29.37 7.77
CA GLU A 86 -2.88 30.69 8.38
C GLU A 86 -2.17 31.68 7.44
N SER A 87 -1.13 31.24 6.73
CA SER A 87 -0.41 32.04 5.75
C SER A 87 -0.32 31.35 4.37
N LEU A 88 0.44 31.93 3.43
CA LEU A 88 0.72 31.36 2.10
C LEU A 88 2.20 30.95 1.96
N ASP A 89 2.87 30.72 3.08
CA ASP A 89 4.27 30.27 3.19
C ASP A 89 4.31 28.74 3.31
N ALA A 90 5.33 28.07 2.79
CA ALA A 90 5.33 26.60 2.65
C ALA A 90 5.14 25.86 3.99
N ASP A 91 5.67 26.41 5.07
CA ASP A 91 5.70 25.86 6.43
C ASP A 91 4.43 26.18 7.26
N ALA A 92 3.41 26.81 6.67
CA ALA A 92 2.31 27.42 7.44
C ALA A 92 1.42 26.42 8.19
N LYS A 93 1.00 26.82 9.40
CA LYS A 93 -0.09 26.18 10.16
C LYS A 93 -1.31 25.94 9.27
N ASN A 94 -1.82 24.71 9.26
CA ASN A 94 -2.96 24.35 8.44
C ASN A 94 -3.76 23.17 9.00
N VAL A 95 -5.02 23.05 8.55
CA VAL A 95 -5.80 21.81 8.57
C VAL A 95 -6.16 21.50 7.12
N MET A 96 -5.95 20.26 6.70
CA MET A 96 -6.46 19.74 5.44
C MET A 96 -7.30 18.49 5.68
N LEU A 97 -8.56 18.55 5.29
CA LEU A 97 -9.38 17.37 5.08
C LEU A 97 -9.03 16.85 3.68
N ARG A 98 -8.12 15.87 3.63
CA ARG A 98 -7.58 15.31 2.38
C ARG A 98 -8.53 14.28 1.80
N ARG A 99 -8.49 14.14 0.47
CA ARG A 99 -9.01 12.99 -0.29
C ARG A 99 -7.92 12.49 -1.23
N THR A 100 -7.67 11.18 -1.21
CA THR A 100 -6.76 10.45 -2.11
C THR A 100 -7.50 9.90 -3.34
N PRO A 101 -6.80 9.36 -4.36
CA PRO A 101 -7.43 9.00 -5.63
C PRO A 101 -8.34 7.76 -5.54
N ASP A 102 -8.09 6.88 -4.58
CA ASP A 102 -8.93 5.74 -4.21
C ASP A 102 -10.32 6.13 -3.68
N GLY A 103 -10.44 7.29 -3.03
CA GLY A 103 -11.69 7.75 -2.43
C GLY A 103 -11.64 7.95 -0.92
N MET A 104 -10.54 7.55 -0.27
CA MET A 104 -10.37 7.72 1.17
C MET A 104 -10.27 9.21 1.54
N VAL A 105 -11.00 9.61 2.58
CA VAL A 105 -11.04 10.95 3.14
C VAL A 105 -10.62 10.88 4.61
N SER A 106 -9.57 11.63 4.98
CA SER A 106 -9.10 11.72 6.37
C SER A 106 -8.54 13.12 6.70
N LEU A 107 -8.32 13.40 7.99
CA LEU A 107 -7.84 14.70 8.45
C LEU A 107 -6.32 14.68 8.64
N GLN A 108 -5.68 15.79 8.27
CA GLN A 108 -4.30 16.11 8.65
C GLN A 108 -4.18 17.58 9.05
N TRP A 109 -3.22 17.89 9.91
CA TRP A 109 -2.96 19.26 10.34
C TRP A 109 -1.49 19.49 10.70
N ARG A 110 -1.05 20.74 10.55
CA ARG A 110 0.25 21.22 10.99
C ARG A 110 0.04 22.16 12.19
N PRO A 111 0.42 21.77 13.43
CA PRO A 111 0.07 22.51 14.65
C PRO A 111 0.78 23.87 14.76
N GLU A 112 2.04 23.93 14.35
CA GLU A 112 2.90 25.11 14.39
C GLU A 112 3.65 25.29 13.07
N ALA A 113 4.07 26.53 12.76
CA ALA A 113 4.80 26.79 11.53
C ALA A 113 6.14 26.02 11.52
N GLY A 114 6.38 25.22 10.48
CA GLY A 114 7.55 24.35 10.34
C GLY A 114 7.60 23.13 11.27
N ALA A 115 6.56 22.88 12.08
CA ALA A 115 6.41 21.61 12.80
C ALA A 115 5.99 20.49 11.83
N ASP A 116 6.19 19.24 12.21
CA ASP A 116 5.78 18.08 11.41
C ASP A 116 4.24 17.99 11.30
N THR A 117 3.75 17.47 10.17
CA THR A 117 2.33 17.27 9.91
C THR A 117 1.83 16.00 10.61
N LEU A 118 0.70 16.12 11.31
CA LEU A 118 -0.01 15.03 11.99
C LEU A 118 -1.25 14.62 11.20
N SER A 119 -1.77 13.41 11.41
CA SER A 119 -2.99 12.92 10.75
C SER A 119 -3.79 11.95 11.61
N THR A 120 -5.08 11.80 11.31
CA THR A 120 -5.93 10.75 11.89
C THR A 120 -5.62 9.35 11.37
N THR A 121 -4.63 9.18 10.48
CA THR A 121 -4.27 7.88 9.89
C THR A 121 -2.75 7.69 9.63
N SER A 122 -1.82 8.51 10.18
CA SER A 122 -0.36 8.37 9.94
C SER A 122 0.58 9.38 10.65
N GLY A 123 1.69 8.86 11.23
CA GLY A 123 2.96 9.44 11.71
C GLY A 123 2.98 10.10 13.12
N GLY A 124 3.60 9.58 14.20
CA GLY A 124 4.35 8.34 14.49
C GLY A 124 4.66 8.25 16.02
N GLU A 125 4.85 7.04 16.60
CA GLU A 125 4.90 6.73 18.06
C GLU A 125 3.59 7.11 18.83
N ASP A 126 2.88 6.10 19.39
CA ASP A 126 1.53 6.19 20.03
C ASP A 126 0.31 6.40 19.09
N GLU A 127 0.27 5.72 17.94
CA GLU A 127 -0.59 6.11 16.80
C GLU A 127 -1.96 5.42 16.62
N SER A 128 -2.92 5.76 17.49
CA SER A 128 -4.34 5.84 17.05
C SER A 128 -5.18 6.80 17.90
N ASP A 129 -4.57 7.85 18.46
CA ASP A 129 -5.12 8.58 19.61
C ASP A 129 -6.23 9.63 19.28
N VAL A 130 -6.95 9.47 18.15
CA VAL A 130 -8.17 10.24 17.84
C VAL A 130 -9.29 9.37 17.27
N GLU A 131 -10.43 9.35 17.98
CA GLU A 131 -11.68 8.69 17.56
C GLU A 131 -12.22 9.28 16.24
N GLY A 132 -11.99 8.59 15.11
CA GLY A 132 -12.71 8.83 13.85
C GLY A 132 -11.98 8.59 12.51
N GLY A 133 -10.67 8.31 12.51
CA GLY A 133 -9.95 7.71 11.36
C GLY A 133 -10.12 8.39 10.00
N GLY A 134 -10.61 7.63 9.01
CA GLY A 134 -10.96 8.09 7.66
C GLY A 134 -12.15 7.30 7.09
N ILE A 135 -12.78 7.80 6.02
CA ILE A 135 -13.92 7.14 5.35
C ILE A 135 -13.84 7.30 3.82
N GLU A 136 -14.43 6.38 3.05
CA GLU A 136 -14.70 6.63 1.63
C GLU A 136 -15.77 7.73 1.46
N ALA A 137 -15.44 8.80 0.75
CA ALA A 137 -16.38 9.88 0.46
C ALA A 137 -16.02 10.68 -0.79
N ASP A 138 -17.05 11.07 -1.55
CA ASP A 138 -16.93 12.04 -2.65
C ASP A 138 -17.20 13.47 -2.18
N TRP A 139 -17.91 13.66 -1.07
CA TRP A 139 -18.18 14.96 -0.48
C TRP A 139 -17.35 15.17 0.77
N VAL A 140 -16.71 16.34 0.85
CA VAL A 140 -15.93 16.75 2.02
C VAL A 140 -16.42 18.11 2.54
N ARG A 141 -16.42 18.27 3.86
CA ARG A 141 -16.89 19.48 4.54
C ARG A 141 -15.98 19.83 5.71
N LEU A 142 -15.55 21.08 5.74
CA LEU A 142 -14.68 21.63 6.77
C LEU A 142 -15.36 22.86 7.38
N LYS A 143 -15.56 22.83 8.70
CA LYS A 143 -16.33 23.83 9.44
C LYS A 143 -15.51 24.37 10.60
N ARG A 144 -15.37 25.69 10.70
CA ARG A 144 -14.79 26.39 11.85
C ARG A 144 -15.90 27.04 12.67
N SER A 145 -15.84 26.92 14.00
CA SER A 145 -16.72 27.60 14.94
C SER A 145 -15.92 28.03 16.16
N GLY A 146 -15.58 29.33 16.23
CA GLY A 146 -14.58 29.85 17.17
C GLY A 146 -13.20 29.25 16.90
N ASP A 147 -12.66 28.57 17.90
CA ASP A 147 -11.35 27.93 17.86
C ASP A 147 -11.42 26.42 17.58
N THR A 148 -12.63 25.90 17.30
CA THR A 148 -12.86 24.49 16.93
C THR A 148 -12.98 24.34 15.42
N VAL A 149 -12.29 23.33 14.86
CA VAL A 149 -12.45 22.90 13.46
C VAL A 149 -13.03 21.49 13.44
N GLU A 150 -14.13 21.30 12.73
CA GLU A 150 -14.79 19.99 12.53
C GLU A 150 -14.67 19.56 11.06
N ALA A 151 -14.32 18.29 10.84
CA ALA A 151 -14.17 17.68 9.53
C ALA A 151 -15.21 16.58 9.31
N TYR A 152 -15.86 16.58 8.15
CA TYR A 152 -16.92 15.64 7.79
C TYR A 152 -16.76 15.12 6.36
N GLY A 153 -17.11 13.86 6.13
CA GLY A 153 -17.27 13.27 4.80
C GLY A 153 -18.70 12.77 4.55
N SER A 154 -19.07 12.63 3.29
CA SER A 154 -20.37 12.11 2.86
C SER A 154 -20.29 11.44 1.48
N THR A 155 -21.11 10.42 1.26
CA THR A 155 -21.25 9.76 -0.05
C THR A 155 -22.32 10.39 -0.94
N ASP A 156 -23.25 11.16 -0.37
CA ASP A 156 -24.43 11.70 -1.06
C ASP A 156 -24.61 13.23 -0.94
N GLY A 157 -23.88 13.87 -0.02
CA GLY A 157 -23.94 15.31 0.26
C GLY A 157 -25.03 15.72 1.26
N ASN A 158 -25.88 14.79 1.72
CA ASN A 158 -26.97 15.04 2.66
C ASN A 158 -26.69 14.45 4.04
N ASP A 159 -26.25 13.19 4.09
CA ASP A 159 -25.92 12.48 5.32
C ASP A 159 -24.41 12.57 5.57
N TRP A 160 -24.02 13.23 6.67
CA TRP A 160 -22.64 13.61 6.96
C TRP A 160 -22.08 12.87 8.18
N THR A 161 -20.99 12.13 7.96
CA THR A 161 -20.21 11.49 9.04
C THR A 161 -19.11 12.44 9.48
N ARG A 162 -19.01 12.73 10.79
CA ARG A 162 -17.89 13.50 11.33
C ARG A 162 -16.68 12.58 11.46
N ILE A 163 -15.58 12.97 10.82
CA ILE A 163 -14.31 12.23 10.80
C ILE A 163 -13.44 12.66 11.99
N ALA A 164 -13.36 13.96 12.29
CA ALA A 164 -12.58 14.46 13.42
C ALA A 164 -13.00 15.87 13.85
N GLN A 165 -12.52 16.27 15.02
CA GLN A 165 -12.65 17.61 15.58
C GLN A 165 -11.31 18.01 16.21
N LEU A 166 -10.80 19.19 15.86
CA LEU A 166 -9.59 19.78 16.44
C LEU A 166 -9.95 20.97 17.31
N GLY A 167 -9.33 21.06 18.49
CA GLY A 167 -9.40 22.20 19.40
C GLY A 167 -8.08 22.99 19.47
N THR A 168 -8.04 23.97 20.37
CA THR A 168 -6.84 24.79 20.67
C THR A 168 -5.63 23.97 21.09
N GLU A 169 -5.86 22.81 21.68
CA GLU A 169 -4.86 21.83 22.09
C GLU A 169 -4.16 21.14 20.91
N ASN A 170 -4.79 21.10 19.73
CA ASN A 170 -4.21 20.54 18.51
C ASN A 170 -3.70 21.64 17.57
N LEU A 171 -4.41 22.76 17.49
CA LEU A 171 -4.11 23.85 16.55
C LEU A 171 -4.78 25.17 16.95
N GLU A 172 -3.98 26.23 17.12
CA GLU A 172 -4.47 27.61 17.22
C GLU A 172 -4.29 28.35 15.88
N LEU A 173 -5.40 28.54 15.13
CA LEU A 173 -5.44 29.35 13.91
C LEU A 173 -5.83 30.80 14.21
N GLY A 174 -5.08 31.76 13.68
CA GLY A 174 -5.45 33.17 13.67
C GLY A 174 -6.86 33.45 13.13
N SER A 175 -7.41 34.62 13.47
CA SER A 175 -8.79 35.00 13.10
C SER A 175 -8.96 35.30 11.60
N SER A 176 -7.87 35.52 10.87
CA SER A 176 -7.83 35.66 9.41
C SER A 176 -7.07 34.49 8.83
N THR A 177 -7.69 33.75 7.91
CA THR A 177 -7.11 32.54 7.30
C THR A 177 -7.38 32.53 5.79
N TYR A 178 -6.75 31.58 5.09
CA TYR A 178 -7.03 31.25 3.71
C TYR A 178 -7.72 29.88 3.66
N VAL A 179 -8.92 29.84 3.08
CA VAL A 179 -9.72 28.61 2.93
C VAL A 179 -9.93 28.33 1.46
N GLY A 180 -9.75 27.08 1.05
CA GLY A 180 -9.74 26.70 -0.36
C GLY A 180 -9.57 25.22 -0.61
N VAL A 181 -9.40 24.88 -1.89
CA VAL A 181 -9.09 23.52 -2.35
C VAL A 181 -7.60 23.45 -2.72
N PRO A 182 -6.79 22.59 -2.08
CA PRO A 182 -5.44 22.25 -2.50
C PRO A 182 -5.45 21.13 -3.56
N VAL A 183 -4.42 21.08 -4.42
CA VAL A 183 -4.08 19.89 -5.23
C VAL A 183 -2.57 19.71 -5.26
N THR A 184 -2.09 18.51 -4.94
CA THR A 184 -0.70 18.09 -5.15
C THR A 184 -0.66 16.77 -5.92
N SER A 185 0.35 16.62 -6.78
CA SER A 185 0.57 15.40 -7.57
C SER A 185 1.30 14.30 -6.80
N HIS A 186 1.95 14.65 -5.69
CA HIS A 186 2.89 13.78 -4.98
C HIS A 186 4.01 13.22 -5.89
N LYS A 187 4.30 13.94 -6.98
CA LYS A 187 5.26 13.53 -8.01
C LYS A 187 5.86 14.78 -8.65
N VAL A 188 7.05 15.15 -8.17
CA VAL A 188 7.83 16.29 -8.68
C VAL A 188 7.98 16.18 -10.21
N GLY A 189 7.91 17.31 -10.91
CA GLY A 189 7.89 17.37 -12.37
C GLY A 189 6.56 17.00 -13.05
N THR A 190 5.54 16.52 -12.31
CA THR A 190 4.25 16.07 -12.86
C THR A 190 3.08 16.89 -12.30
N LEU A 191 2.07 17.20 -13.13
CA LEU A 191 0.79 17.77 -12.70
C LEU A 191 -0.23 16.66 -12.42
N CYS A 192 -1.01 16.81 -11.36
CA CYS A 192 -2.22 16.04 -11.08
C CYS A 192 -3.45 16.90 -11.30
N THR A 193 -4.47 16.34 -11.93
CA THR A 193 -5.75 17.00 -12.22
C THR A 193 -6.83 16.55 -11.23
N ALA A 194 -7.41 17.50 -10.48
CA ALA A 194 -8.63 17.29 -9.71
C ALA A 194 -9.80 18.02 -10.40
N LYS A 195 -10.98 17.39 -10.45
CA LYS A 195 -12.23 18.02 -10.89
C LYS A 195 -13.21 18.05 -9.72
N LEU A 196 -13.64 19.25 -9.36
CA LEU A 196 -14.48 19.49 -8.19
C LEU A 196 -15.79 20.17 -8.59
N ARG A 197 -16.86 19.92 -7.85
CA ARG A 197 -18.19 20.52 -8.06
C ARG A 197 -18.83 20.87 -6.72
N ASN A 198 -19.95 21.58 -6.78
CA ASN A 198 -20.76 21.93 -5.60
C ASN A 198 -19.99 22.67 -4.49
N LEU A 199 -18.92 23.40 -4.84
CA LEU A 199 -18.17 24.23 -3.91
C LEU A 199 -19.10 25.32 -3.33
N SER A 200 -19.26 25.32 -2.01
CA SER A 200 -20.10 26.28 -1.29
C SER A 200 -19.45 26.69 0.04
N GLY A 201 -19.92 27.80 0.62
CA GLY A 201 -19.28 28.46 1.76
C GLY A 201 -18.17 29.45 1.36
N ILE A 202 -17.52 29.24 0.22
CA ILE A 202 -16.57 30.18 -0.41
C ILE A 202 -16.89 30.43 -1.89
N SER A 203 -16.32 31.49 -2.44
CA SER A 203 -16.35 31.82 -3.88
C SER A 203 -14.98 32.35 -4.30
N PRO A 204 -13.93 31.50 -4.29
CA PRO A 204 -12.56 31.90 -4.55
C PRO A 204 -12.37 32.45 -5.97
N THR A 205 -11.53 33.48 -6.11
CA THR A 205 -11.13 34.04 -7.42
C THR A 205 -9.61 34.16 -7.54
N THR A 206 -8.88 33.46 -6.68
CA THR A 206 -7.43 33.57 -6.54
C THR A 206 -6.87 32.17 -6.36
N ASN A 207 -5.80 31.88 -7.09
CA ASN A 207 -5.00 30.69 -6.92
C ASN A 207 -3.51 31.05 -6.91
N ARG A 208 -2.69 30.13 -6.41
CA ARG A 208 -1.23 30.17 -6.51
C ARG A 208 -0.62 28.82 -6.19
N ASP A 209 0.61 28.64 -6.62
CA ASP A 209 1.51 27.63 -6.08
C ASP A 209 2.01 28.01 -4.66
N ILE A 210 2.15 27.00 -3.82
CA ILE A 210 2.72 27.02 -2.47
C ILE A 210 3.92 26.06 -2.47
N GLY A 211 5.01 26.42 -1.79
CA GLY A 211 6.25 25.64 -1.78
C GLY A 211 7.10 25.80 -3.04
N GLU A 212 8.13 24.96 -3.16
CA GLU A 212 8.91 24.82 -4.39
C GLU A 212 8.20 23.88 -5.37
N ILE A 213 7.88 24.39 -6.56
CA ILE A 213 7.11 23.69 -7.59
C ILE A 213 7.85 23.76 -8.92
N GLU A 214 8.16 22.60 -9.50
CA GLU A 214 8.82 22.50 -10.81
C GLU A 214 7.85 22.81 -11.97
N VAL A 215 6.59 22.37 -11.87
CA VAL A 215 5.55 22.60 -12.89
C VAL A 215 4.36 23.31 -12.25
N ALA A 216 4.23 24.60 -12.53
CA ALA A 216 3.21 25.48 -11.97
C ALA A 216 1.78 24.97 -12.25
N GLY A 217 0.93 25.01 -11.24
CA GLY A 217 -0.46 24.59 -11.34
C GLY A 217 -1.37 25.61 -12.02
N SER A 218 -2.65 25.25 -12.18
CA SER A 218 -3.67 26.14 -12.74
C SER A 218 -5.08 25.80 -12.27
N VAL A 219 -6.03 26.72 -12.52
CA VAL A 219 -7.46 26.51 -12.28
C VAL A 219 -8.24 26.94 -13.52
N SER A 220 -9.10 26.06 -14.04
CA SER A 220 -10.22 26.42 -14.93
C SER A 220 -11.55 26.23 -14.19
N VAL A 221 -12.54 27.02 -14.57
CA VAL A 221 -13.92 26.91 -14.06
C VAL A 221 -14.84 26.89 -15.27
N GLU A 222 -15.56 25.80 -15.41
CA GLU A 222 -16.46 25.53 -16.53
C GLU A 222 -17.89 25.47 -15.99
N GLU A 223 -18.74 26.37 -16.52
CA GLU A 223 -20.17 26.40 -16.22
C GLU A 223 -20.91 25.74 -17.37
N GLY A 224 -21.86 24.86 -17.05
CA GLY A 224 -22.65 24.17 -18.05
C GLY A 224 -22.00 22.90 -18.58
N VAL A 225 -21.41 22.13 -17.68
CA VAL A 225 -20.88 20.79 -17.97
C VAL A 225 -21.92 19.69 -17.68
N PRO A 226 -21.94 18.61 -18.47
CA PRO A 226 -22.71 17.40 -18.16
C PRO A 226 -22.30 16.80 -16.81
N LEU A 227 -23.17 15.98 -16.22
CA LEU A 227 -22.88 15.38 -14.93
C LEU A 227 -23.51 14.01 -14.75
N VAL A 228 -22.67 13.01 -14.48
CA VAL A 228 -23.06 11.61 -14.30
C VAL A 228 -22.45 11.04 -13.03
N SER A 229 -23.16 10.13 -12.35
CA SER A 229 -22.65 9.36 -11.22
C SER A 229 -22.64 7.87 -11.54
N THR A 230 -21.65 7.15 -11.01
CA THR A 230 -21.63 5.68 -11.00
C THR A 230 -22.25 5.23 -9.68
N GLY A 231 -23.32 4.43 -9.76
CA GLY A 231 -23.93 3.76 -8.60
C GLY A 231 -23.29 2.39 -8.35
N SER A 232 -23.54 1.81 -7.18
CA SER A 232 -23.06 0.45 -6.88
C SER A 232 -23.60 -0.57 -7.90
N PRO A 233 -22.75 -1.47 -8.43
CA PRO A 233 -23.22 -2.60 -9.21
C PRO A 233 -24.20 -3.47 -8.41
N THR A 234 -25.19 -4.03 -9.10
CA THR A 234 -26.25 -4.86 -8.53
C THR A 234 -26.34 -6.19 -9.27
N ASP A 235 -26.98 -7.19 -8.66
CA ASP A 235 -27.28 -8.49 -9.30
C ASP A 235 -26.02 -9.19 -9.88
N VAL A 236 -24.87 -9.03 -9.21
CA VAL A 236 -23.59 -9.64 -9.59
C VAL A 236 -23.68 -11.17 -9.52
N THR A 237 -23.28 -11.84 -10.61
CA THR A 237 -23.16 -13.30 -10.69
C THR A 237 -21.78 -13.70 -11.21
N SER A 238 -21.49 -15.00 -11.24
CA SER A 238 -20.27 -15.59 -11.83
C SER A 238 -20.07 -15.37 -13.35
N GLY A 239 -20.93 -14.57 -13.98
CA GLY A 239 -20.81 -14.22 -15.40
C GLY A 239 -21.66 -13.04 -15.86
N SER A 240 -22.27 -12.28 -14.95
CA SER A 240 -23.10 -11.12 -15.29
C SER A 240 -23.16 -10.09 -14.16
N VAL A 241 -23.58 -8.86 -14.47
CA VAL A 241 -23.85 -7.78 -13.51
C VAL A 241 -24.85 -6.77 -14.09
N THR A 242 -25.65 -6.13 -13.23
CA THR A 242 -26.43 -4.95 -13.59
C THR A 242 -25.74 -3.68 -13.07
N LEU A 243 -25.21 -2.88 -13.98
CA LEU A 243 -24.54 -1.60 -13.72
C LEU A 243 -25.59 -0.50 -13.48
N ARG A 244 -25.27 0.46 -12.60
CA ARG A 244 -26.17 1.55 -12.18
C ARG A 244 -25.47 2.90 -12.31
N GLY A 245 -26.19 3.91 -12.77
CA GLY A 245 -25.69 5.28 -12.85
C GLY A 245 -26.83 6.29 -12.95
N GLU A 246 -26.53 7.56 -12.71
CA GLU A 246 -27.52 8.64 -12.76
C GLU A 246 -26.98 9.83 -13.56
N LEU A 247 -27.73 10.26 -14.58
CA LEU A 247 -27.48 11.52 -15.26
C LEU A 247 -28.13 12.64 -14.44
N THR A 248 -27.32 13.47 -13.80
CA THR A 248 -27.77 14.53 -12.88
C THR A 248 -27.76 15.92 -13.51
N ASN A 249 -27.05 16.13 -14.62
CA ASN A 249 -27.08 17.37 -15.40
C ASN A 249 -26.70 17.14 -16.87
N PHE A 250 -27.24 17.96 -17.78
CA PHE A 250 -26.89 17.97 -19.21
C PHE A 250 -25.84 19.02 -19.57
N GLY A 251 -25.44 19.89 -18.64
CA GLY A 251 -24.62 21.06 -18.92
C GLY A 251 -25.34 22.21 -19.65
N GLY A 252 -26.45 21.93 -20.31
CA GLY A 252 -27.13 22.89 -21.19
C GLY A 252 -27.35 22.34 -22.59
N ALA A 253 -26.78 21.17 -22.88
CA ALA A 253 -27.14 20.30 -23.98
C ALA A 253 -28.64 19.91 -23.95
N GLU A 254 -29.17 19.49 -25.10
CA GLU A 254 -30.56 19.02 -25.22
C GLU A 254 -30.70 17.53 -24.91
N THR A 255 -29.66 16.72 -25.17
CA THR A 255 -29.64 15.28 -24.93
C THR A 255 -28.27 14.77 -24.50
N ALA A 256 -28.25 13.61 -23.83
CA ALA A 256 -27.06 12.90 -23.37
C ALA A 256 -27.13 11.43 -23.77
N ASP A 257 -26.09 10.93 -24.41
CA ASP A 257 -25.87 9.54 -24.71
C ASP A 257 -25.15 8.87 -23.52
N CYS A 258 -25.95 8.22 -22.65
CA CYS A 258 -25.47 7.62 -21.41
C CYS A 258 -25.07 6.14 -21.60
N TYR A 259 -23.93 5.74 -21.07
CA TYR A 259 -23.42 4.36 -21.10
C TYR A 259 -22.51 4.07 -19.90
N PHE A 260 -21.99 2.86 -19.81
CA PHE A 260 -20.96 2.49 -18.85
C PHE A 260 -19.70 2.04 -19.57
N GLU A 261 -18.56 2.29 -18.95
CA GLU A 261 -17.29 1.67 -19.30
C GLU A 261 -16.89 0.70 -18.18
N TYR A 262 -16.45 -0.50 -18.54
CA TYR A 262 -15.94 -1.50 -17.58
C TYR A 262 -14.66 -2.19 -18.08
N ARG A 263 -13.84 -2.71 -17.16
CA ARG A 263 -12.59 -3.44 -17.47
C ARG A 263 -12.22 -4.45 -16.37
N GLU A 264 -11.53 -5.53 -16.73
CA GLU A 264 -10.99 -6.53 -15.79
C GLU A 264 -9.69 -6.00 -15.15
N VAL A 265 -9.52 -6.10 -13.83
CA VAL A 265 -8.26 -5.68 -13.17
C VAL A 265 -7.16 -6.72 -13.50
N PRO A 266 -5.92 -6.33 -13.88
CA PRO A 266 -5.34 -4.98 -13.91
C PRO A 266 -5.20 -4.40 -15.33
N THR A 267 -6.10 -4.77 -16.25
CA THR A 267 -6.08 -4.30 -17.65
C THR A 267 -6.40 -2.81 -17.76
N GLU A 268 -5.82 -2.13 -18.75
CA GLU A 268 -6.03 -0.68 -18.95
C GLU A 268 -7.29 -0.38 -19.76
N SER A 269 -7.58 -1.20 -20.77
CA SER A 269 -8.57 -0.94 -21.81
C SER A 269 -10.00 -1.08 -21.31
N TRP A 270 -10.76 0.01 -21.44
CA TRP A 270 -12.18 0.06 -21.14
C TRP A 270 -13.04 -0.53 -22.27
N THR A 271 -14.09 -1.25 -21.91
CA THR A 271 -15.15 -1.73 -22.81
C THR A 271 -16.43 -0.95 -22.53
N ALA A 272 -17.03 -0.34 -23.55
CA ALA A 272 -18.27 0.42 -23.42
C ALA A 272 -19.52 -0.45 -23.61
N THR A 273 -20.56 -0.22 -22.80
CA THR A 273 -21.90 -0.80 -23.00
C THR A 273 -22.64 -0.11 -24.16
N ALA A 274 -23.80 -0.64 -24.55
CA ALA A 274 -24.70 0.05 -25.46
C ALA A 274 -25.18 1.40 -24.86
N THR A 275 -25.23 2.42 -25.71
CA THR A 275 -25.66 3.79 -25.40
C THR A 275 -27.17 3.92 -25.22
N GLN A 276 -27.57 4.77 -24.27
CA GLN A 276 -28.95 5.13 -23.98
C GLN A 276 -29.12 6.66 -24.07
N THR A 277 -29.67 7.15 -25.18
CA THR A 277 -29.98 8.57 -25.34
C THR A 277 -31.05 9.01 -24.35
N ARG A 278 -30.76 10.05 -23.58
CA ARG A 278 -31.62 10.70 -22.58
C ARG A 278 -31.93 12.13 -23.00
N SER A 279 -33.14 12.58 -22.68
CA SER A 279 -33.60 13.98 -22.79
C SER A 279 -34.18 14.51 -21.47
N GLU A 280 -34.02 13.74 -20.39
CA GLU A 280 -34.33 14.11 -19.00
C GLU A 280 -33.29 13.46 -18.07
N THR A 281 -33.03 14.10 -16.94
CA THR A 281 -32.10 13.60 -15.90
C THR A 281 -32.72 12.42 -15.14
N GLY A 282 -31.88 11.53 -14.63
CA GLY A 282 -32.28 10.41 -13.77
C GLY A 282 -31.47 9.14 -13.98
N GLU A 283 -31.93 8.07 -13.34
CA GLU A 283 -31.25 6.78 -13.33
C GLU A 283 -31.23 6.08 -14.70
N PHE A 284 -30.12 5.40 -14.97
CA PHE A 284 -29.95 4.45 -16.06
C PHE A 284 -29.17 3.22 -15.59
N SER A 285 -29.33 2.12 -16.31
CA SER A 285 -28.69 0.85 -15.99
C SER A 285 -28.39 0.06 -17.25
N ALA A 286 -27.34 -0.74 -17.22
CA ALA A 286 -27.01 -1.68 -18.28
C ALA A 286 -26.65 -3.03 -17.68
N ASP A 287 -27.20 -4.09 -18.25
CA ASP A 287 -26.78 -5.46 -17.94
C ASP A 287 -25.55 -5.80 -18.78
N VAL A 288 -24.53 -6.36 -18.14
CA VAL A 288 -23.33 -6.88 -18.79
C VAL A 288 -23.25 -8.37 -18.51
N ASP A 289 -23.21 -9.16 -19.59
CA ASP A 289 -23.08 -10.61 -19.58
C ASP A 289 -21.66 -11.04 -20.01
N GLU A 290 -21.42 -12.35 -20.05
CA GLU A 290 -20.16 -12.98 -20.50
C GLU A 290 -18.92 -12.62 -19.65
N LEU A 291 -19.10 -12.11 -18.43
CA LEU A 291 -18.01 -11.86 -17.50
C LEU A 291 -17.28 -13.15 -17.10
N THR A 292 -15.98 -13.02 -16.81
CA THR A 292 -15.18 -14.09 -16.22
C THR A 292 -15.52 -14.21 -14.73
N SER A 293 -15.82 -15.42 -14.26
CA SER A 293 -15.97 -15.76 -12.83
C SER A 293 -14.66 -15.58 -12.07
N ARG A 294 -14.72 -15.20 -10.78
CA ARG A 294 -13.55 -14.97 -9.93
C ARG A 294 -12.62 -13.89 -10.48
N ARG A 295 -13.16 -12.73 -10.82
CA ARG A 295 -12.42 -11.55 -11.27
C ARG A 295 -12.92 -10.28 -10.62
N TYR A 296 -12.00 -9.35 -10.40
CA TYR A 296 -12.36 -7.97 -10.14
C TYR A 296 -12.55 -7.21 -11.44
N TYR A 297 -13.62 -6.44 -11.50
CA TYR A 297 -13.92 -5.51 -12.57
C TYR A 297 -14.05 -4.11 -12.00
N GLU A 298 -13.49 -3.14 -12.70
CA GLU A 298 -13.76 -1.72 -12.50
C GLU A 298 -14.86 -1.26 -13.46
N VAL A 299 -15.70 -0.33 -13.02
CA VAL A 299 -16.76 0.29 -13.83
C VAL A 299 -16.90 1.78 -13.54
N ARG A 300 -17.23 2.56 -14.58
CA ARG A 300 -17.64 3.97 -14.47
C ARG A 300 -18.80 4.29 -15.41
N ALA A 301 -19.71 5.15 -14.97
CA ALA A 301 -20.77 5.70 -15.80
C ALA A 301 -20.23 6.83 -16.69
N VAL A 302 -20.73 6.97 -17.91
CA VAL A 302 -20.34 8.01 -18.88
C VAL A 302 -21.59 8.65 -19.48
N ALA A 303 -21.53 9.96 -19.72
CA ALA A 303 -22.53 10.72 -20.44
C ALA A 303 -21.86 11.64 -21.48
N ASP A 304 -22.06 11.32 -22.76
CA ASP A 304 -21.61 12.10 -23.92
C ASP A 304 -22.79 12.99 -24.37
N VAL A 305 -22.65 14.32 -24.35
CA VAL A 305 -23.79 15.24 -24.60
C VAL A 305 -23.77 15.86 -25.99
N SER A 306 -24.95 16.33 -26.44
CA SER A 306 -25.19 16.79 -27.81
C SER A 306 -24.39 18.01 -28.30
N ASP A 307 -23.56 18.60 -27.43
CA ASP A 307 -22.63 19.70 -27.70
C ASP A 307 -21.14 19.29 -27.63
N ASP A 308 -20.86 17.99 -27.71
CA ASP A 308 -19.54 17.34 -27.74
C ASP A 308 -18.77 17.33 -26.39
N ASP A 309 -19.41 17.71 -25.27
CA ASP A 309 -18.87 17.55 -23.91
C ASP A 309 -19.09 16.13 -23.36
N VAL A 310 -18.19 15.64 -22.49
CA VAL A 310 -18.29 14.30 -21.87
C VAL A 310 -18.09 14.36 -20.36
N ALA A 311 -19.01 13.76 -19.60
CA ALA A 311 -18.86 13.51 -18.17
C ALA A 311 -18.62 12.03 -17.88
N THR A 312 -17.76 11.77 -16.90
CA THR A 312 -17.45 10.43 -16.38
C THR A 312 -17.66 10.42 -14.87
N GLY A 313 -18.33 9.40 -14.35
CA GLY A 313 -18.55 9.18 -12.92
C GLY A 313 -17.33 8.54 -12.24
N SER A 314 -17.35 8.45 -10.91
CA SER A 314 -16.30 7.76 -10.16
C SER A 314 -16.18 6.29 -10.59
N THR A 315 -14.95 5.77 -10.60
CA THR A 315 -14.72 4.33 -10.79
C THR A 315 -15.19 3.58 -9.54
N ARG A 316 -15.87 2.45 -9.73
CA ARG A 316 -16.20 1.48 -8.67
C ARG A 316 -15.68 0.10 -9.03
N THR A 317 -15.31 -0.68 -8.02
CA THR A 317 -14.79 -2.04 -8.17
C THR A 317 -15.80 -3.07 -7.68
N PHE A 318 -15.91 -4.21 -8.35
CA PHE A 318 -16.74 -5.35 -7.90
C PHE A 318 -16.09 -6.70 -8.28
N GLY A 319 -16.29 -7.72 -7.45
CA GLY A 319 -15.80 -9.08 -7.69
C GLY A 319 -16.91 -10.03 -8.18
N THR A 320 -16.63 -10.85 -9.19
CA THR A 320 -17.52 -11.94 -9.61
C THR A 320 -17.24 -13.23 -8.82
N PRO A 321 -18.25 -13.94 -8.29
CA PRO A 321 -18.06 -15.19 -7.56
C PRO A 321 -17.70 -16.38 -8.47
N SER A 322 -17.47 -17.54 -7.85
CA SER A 322 -17.25 -18.83 -8.50
C SER A 322 -18.50 -19.38 -9.18
N ARG A 323 -18.28 -20.32 -10.10
CA ARG A 323 -19.33 -21.21 -10.64
C ARG A 323 -19.52 -22.48 -9.83
N SER A 324 -18.77 -22.67 -8.73
CA SER A 324 -18.65 -23.95 -8.01
C SER A 324 -18.81 -23.82 -6.49
N ASN A 325 -19.70 -24.66 -5.94
CA ASN A 325 -19.89 -24.83 -4.50
C ASN A 325 -19.11 -26.04 -3.94
N GLY A 326 -18.04 -26.48 -4.62
CA GLY A 326 -17.22 -27.62 -4.19
C GLY A 326 -16.40 -27.32 -2.93
N ASN A 327 -15.88 -28.35 -2.24
CA ASN A 327 -14.90 -28.14 -1.17
C ASN A 327 -13.49 -28.51 -1.64
N GLY A 328 -12.48 -27.78 -1.17
CA GLY A 328 -11.07 -28.01 -1.46
C GLY A 328 -10.41 -29.02 -0.52
N GLY A 329 -9.40 -29.73 -1.03
CA GLY A 329 -8.37 -30.33 -0.18
C GLY A 329 -7.34 -29.27 0.25
N HIS A 330 -6.44 -29.64 1.17
CA HIS A 330 -5.36 -28.75 1.61
C HIS A 330 -4.22 -28.67 0.57
N GLY A 331 -4.03 -29.73 -0.23
CA GLY A 331 -2.92 -29.86 -1.19
C GLY A 331 -1.83 -30.80 -0.70
N PRO A 332 -0.70 -30.87 -1.41
CA PRO A 332 0.54 -31.39 -0.82
C PRO A 332 1.09 -30.41 0.23
N SER A 333 1.87 -30.92 1.17
CA SER A 333 2.76 -30.09 2.01
C SER A 333 3.95 -29.57 1.19
N SER A 334 4.66 -28.59 1.75
CA SER A 334 5.98 -28.18 1.25
C SER A 334 6.96 -29.36 1.14
N VAL A 335 8.04 -29.18 0.37
CA VAL A 335 9.24 -30.03 0.38
C VAL A 335 10.11 -29.73 1.61
N SER A 336 10.08 -28.48 2.09
CA SER A 336 10.71 -28.09 3.34
C SER A 336 10.11 -28.86 4.52
N ALA A 337 10.90 -29.02 5.58
CA ALA A 337 10.44 -29.49 6.89
C ALA A 337 9.48 -28.52 7.59
N PHE A 338 9.37 -27.28 7.08
CA PHE A 338 8.50 -26.23 7.62
C PHE A 338 7.51 -25.78 6.55
N ASP A 339 6.23 -25.98 6.80
CA ASP A 339 5.14 -25.43 6.00
C ASP A 339 4.82 -23.99 6.47
N PRO A 340 4.45 -23.04 5.59
CA PRO A 340 4.03 -21.69 6.00
C PRO A 340 2.90 -21.65 7.05
N GLY A 341 2.14 -22.75 7.19
CA GLY A 341 1.10 -22.88 8.23
C GLY A 341 1.57 -23.46 9.56
N ASP A 342 2.87 -23.70 9.75
CA ASP A 342 3.43 -24.26 10.99
C ASP A 342 3.77 -23.20 12.05
N GLY A 343 3.82 -21.92 11.65
CA GLY A 343 4.01 -20.78 12.55
C GLY A 343 2.74 -20.38 13.33
N PHE A 344 2.70 -19.13 13.79
CA PHE A 344 1.54 -18.58 14.49
C PHE A 344 0.44 -18.05 13.56
N ALA A 345 0.82 -17.66 12.34
CA ALA A 345 -0.11 -17.15 11.34
C ALA A 345 -0.92 -18.29 10.71
N ASP A 346 -2.24 -18.12 10.57
CA ASP A 346 -3.07 -18.99 9.74
C ASP A 346 -2.99 -18.51 8.28
N VAL A 347 -2.56 -19.40 7.38
CA VAL A 347 -2.32 -19.05 5.96
C VAL A 347 -3.63 -18.68 5.25
N ALA A 348 -3.84 -17.37 5.05
CA ALA A 348 -4.95 -16.76 4.33
C ALA A 348 -6.33 -17.37 4.70
N PRO A 349 -6.84 -17.22 5.95
CA PRO A 349 -8.06 -17.91 6.40
C PRO A 349 -9.31 -17.56 5.56
N TRP A 350 -9.33 -16.35 5.02
CA TRP A 350 -10.33 -15.82 4.08
C TRP A 350 -10.30 -16.48 2.68
N LEU A 351 -9.22 -17.14 2.27
CA LEU A 351 -9.10 -17.72 0.93
C LEU A 351 -10.06 -18.91 0.74
N ASP A 352 -11.05 -18.70 -0.12
CA ASP A 352 -12.07 -19.67 -0.49
C ASP A 352 -12.14 -19.91 -2.02
N ASN A 353 -13.30 -20.35 -2.50
CA ASN A 353 -13.53 -20.55 -3.93
C ASN A 353 -14.08 -19.31 -4.63
N ASP A 354 -14.79 -18.41 -3.93
CA ASP A 354 -15.42 -17.22 -4.51
C ASP A 354 -14.42 -16.05 -4.61
N THR A 355 -13.41 -16.04 -3.73
CA THR A 355 -12.24 -15.15 -3.73
C THR A 355 -11.80 -14.85 -5.17
N PRO A 356 -11.91 -13.59 -5.64
CA PRO A 356 -11.46 -13.21 -6.96
C PRO A 356 -9.96 -13.41 -7.17
N VAL A 357 -9.59 -13.63 -8.42
CA VAL A 357 -8.21 -13.80 -8.85
C VAL A 357 -7.82 -12.63 -9.73
N ILE A 358 -6.66 -12.03 -9.48
CA ILE A 358 -6.08 -11.00 -10.34
C ILE A 358 -4.84 -11.60 -11.02
N LYS A 359 -4.78 -11.50 -12.34
CA LYS A 359 -3.68 -12.04 -13.16
C LYS A 359 -2.75 -10.92 -13.57
N ILE A 360 -1.49 -11.00 -13.15
CA ILE A 360 -0.42 -10.15 -13.68
C ILE A 360 0.11 -10.84 -14.94
N THR A 361 -0.09 -10.20 -16.10
CA THR A 361 0.27 -10.71 -17.43
C THR A 361 1.52 -10.05 -18.01
N GLU A 362 1.93 -8.91 -17.46
CA GLU A 362 3.13 -8.16 -17.84
C GLU A 362 3.91 -7.79 -16.56
N PRO A 363 5.24 -7.97 -16.50
CA PRO A 363 6.04 -7.77 -15.29
C PRO A 363 6.30 -6.27 -15.07
N THR A 364 5.22 -5.53 -14.82
CA THR A 364 5.24 -4.06 -14.69
C THR A 364 4.79 -3.63 -13.32
N ARG A 365 5.42 -2.57 -12.81
CA ARG A 365 5.03 -1.93 -11.55
C ARG A 365 3.53 -1.58 -11.54
N ARG A 366 3.01 -1.02 -12.64
CA ARG A 366 1.59 -0.65 -12.78
C ARG A 366 0.64 -1.84 -12.60
N GLN A 367 0.90 -2.99 -13.24
CA GLN A 367 0.03 -4.16 -13.06
C GLN A 367 0.08 -4.69 -11.63
N LEU A 368 1.27 -4.68 -11.02
CA LEU A 368 1.47 -5.11 -9.64
C LEU A 368 0.76 -4.18 -8.64
N GLU A 369 0.94 -2.87 -8.74
CA GLU A 369 0.24 -1.87 -7.92
C GLU A 369 -1.28 -1.95 -8.08
N ALA A 370 -1.78 -2.09 -9.31
CA ALA A 370 -3.21 -2.23 -9.55
C ALA A 370 -3.77 -3.54 -8.94
N ALA A 371 -2.98 -4.62 -8.93
CA ALA A 371 -3.38 -5.89 -8.32
C ALA A 371 -3.34 -5.85 -6.79
N THR A 372 -2.34 -5.20 -6.19
CA THR A 372 -2.22 -5.08 -4.73
C THR A 372 -3.16 -4.03 -4.13
N SER A 373 -3.58 -3.01 -4.89
CA SER A 373 -4.43 -1.89 -4.42
C SER A 373 -5.94 -2.13 -4.50
N VAL A 374 -6.42 -3.31 -4.93
CA VAL A 374 -7.85 -3.64 -4.87
C VAL A 374 -8.27 -3.84 -3.41
N ASP A 375 -9.42 -3.30 -3.03
CA ASP A 375 -10.02 -3.56 -1.72
C ASP A 375 -10.76 -4.90 -1.67
N GLY A 376 -10.58 -5.62 -0.55
CA GLY A 376 -11.13 -6.94 -0.29
C GLY A 376 -10.25 -8.14 -0.71
N PRO A 377 -10.72 -9.36 -0.40
CA PRO A 377 -9.95 -10.59 -0.51
C PRO A 377 -9.56 -10.92 -1.95
N ARG A 378 -8.25 -11.05 -2.21
CA ARG A 378 -7.71 -11.20 -3.56
C ARG A 378 -6.52 -12.15 -3.64
N LEU A 379 -6.60 -13.09 -4.58
CA LEU A 379 -5.47 -13.93 -4.97
C LEU A 379 -4.81 -13.33 -6.21
N VAL A 380 -3.59 -12.83 -6.06
CA VAL A 380 -2.76 -12.34 -7.17
C VAL A 380 -1.85 -13.47 -7.67
N VAL A 381 -1.96 -13.77 -8.95
CA VAL A 381 -1.16 -14.80 -9.64
C VAL A 381 -0.43 -14.22 -10.85
N PHE A 382 0.67 -14.85 -11.24
CA PHE A 382 1.57 -14.35 -12.27
C PHE A 382 1.52 -15.25 -13.51
N GLU A 383 0.93 -14.75 -14.59
CA GLU A 383 1.03 -15.35 -15.92
C GLU A 383 2.36 -14.99 -16.63
N THR A 384 3.25 -14.30 -15.92
CA THR A 384 4.51 -13.76 -16.44
C THR A 384 5.66 -13.89 -15.42
N SER A 385 6.89 -13.82 -15.90
CA SER A 385 8.12 -13.78 -15.10
C SER A 385 8.99 -12.59 -15.51
N GLY A 386 10.08 -12.34 -14.76
CA GLY A 386 11.06 -11.31 -15.09
C GLY A 386 11.37 -10.38 -13.93
N THR A 387 11.93 -9.22 -14.28
CA THR A 387 12.31 -8.16 -13.34
C THR A 387 11.32 -7.01 -13.39
N ILE A 388 10.83 -6.57 -12.23
CA ILE A 388 9.96 -5.41 -12.07
C ILE A 388 10.75 -4.30 -11.39
N ASP A 389 11.02 -3.21 -12.09
CA ASP A 389 11.64 -2.01 -11.50
C ASP A 389 10.57 -1.21 -10.74
N LEU A 390 10.82 -0.95 -9.45
CA LEU A 390 9.96 -0.14 -8.58
C LEU A 390 10.30 1.36 -8.64
N GLU A 391 11.27 1.77 -9.45
CA GLU A 391 11.62 3.17 -9.76
C GLU A 391 12.05 3.99 -8.53
N ALA A 392 12.87 3.39 -7.64
CA ALA A 392 13.32 3.98 -6.37
C ALA A 392 12.16 4.38 -5.43
N GLN A 393 11.13 3.53 -5.35
CA GLN A 393 9.94 3.72 -4.50
C GLN A 393 9.51 2.39 -3.86
N ARG A 394 8.82 2.43 -2.72
CA ARG A 394 8.25 1.21 -2.08
C ARG A 394 6.93 0.81 -2.74
N LEU A 395 6.70 -0.49 -2.88
CA LEU A 395 5.38 -1.05 -3.11
C LEU A 395 4.68 -1.24 -1.76
N THR A 396 3.59 -0.52 -1.53
CA THR A 396 2.78 -0.69 -0.30
C THR A 396 1.58 -1.59 -0.59
N VAL A 397 1.33 -2.57 0.26
CA VAL A 397 0.06 -3.30 0.35
C VAL A 397 -0.70 -2.73 1.54
N GLY A 398 -1.72 -1.91 1.28
CA GLY A 398 -2.50 -1.20 2.32
C GLY A 398 -3.93 -1.72 2.53
N ASN A 399 -4.36 -2.75 1.78
CA ASN A 399 -5.66 -3.38 1.97
C ASN A 399 -5.44 -4.85 2.37
N ASP A 400 -6.20 -5.32 3.35
CA ASP A 400 -6.08 -6.65 3.94
C ASP A 400 -6.34 -7.78 2.93
N GLN A 401 -6.07 -9.03 3.34
CA GLN A 401 -6.54 -10.22 2.62
C GLN A 401 -5.95 -10.36 1.20
N LEU A 402 -4.64 -10.12 1.07
CA LEU A 402 -3.87 -10.38 -0.14
C LEU A 402 -3.17 -11.75 -0.08
N TYR A 403 -3.21 -12.52 -1.16
CA TYR A 403 -2.27 -13.62 -1.40
C TYR A 403 -1.48 -13.30 -2.68
N LEU A 404 -0.19 -13.01 -2.53
CA LEU A 404 0.72 -12.71 -3.63
C LEU A 404 1.54 -13.96 -3.98
N ALA A 405 1.02 -14.76 -4.93
CA ALA A 405 1.47 -16.13 -5.16
C ALA A 405 2.58 -16.24 -6.24
N GLY A 406 3.81 -15.85 -5.89
CA GLY A 406 4.99 -15.87 -6.78
C GLY A 406 5.33 -17.25 -7.38
N GLN A 407 4.89 -18.35 -6.75
CA GLN A 407 5.08 -19.72 -7.26
C GLN A 407 4.41 -19.93 -8.61
N THR A 408 3.34 -19.18 -8.89
CA THR A 408 2.57 -19.30 -10.13
C THR A 408 3.29 -18.71 -11.34
N ALA A 409 4.35 -17.91 -11.13
CA ALA A 409 5.16 -17.38 -12.22
C ALA A 409 5.95 -18.50 -12.93
N PRO A 410 6.11 -18.44 -14.27
CA PRO A 410 7.02 -19.32 -15.00
C PRO A 410 8.48 -19.03 -14.59
N SER A 411 9.42 -19.93 -14.90
CA SER A 411 10.86 -19.68 -14.67
C SER A 411 11.31 -18.38 -15.38
N PRO A 412 12.13 -17.51 -14.76
CA PRO A 412 12.82 -17.68 -13.47
C PRO A 412 12.04 -17.12 -12.26
N GLY A 413 10.75 -16.85 -12.39
CA GLY A 413 9.91 -16.17 -11.40
C GLY A 413 9.98 -14.65 -11.47
N ILE A 414 9.47 -13.99 -10.43
CA ILE A 414 9.42 -12.53 -10.31
C ILE A 414 10.53 -12.04 -9.38
N THR A 415 11.18 -10.94 -9.77
CA THR A 415 12.13 -10.19 -8.94
C THR A 415 11.77 -8.71 -8.96
N LEU A 416 11.50 -8.13 -7.80
CA LEU A 416 11.34 -6.69 -7.63
C LEU A 416 12.72 -6.06 -7.40
N ILE A 417 13.03 -4.95 -8.07
CA ILE A 417 14.28 -4.20 -7.88
C ILE A 417 14.02 -2.74 -7.56
N ARG A 418 15.00 -2.04 -6.97
CA ARG A 418 14.97 -0.58 -6.75
C ARG A 418 13.75 -0.13 -5.93
N GLY A 419 13.38 -0.94 -4.94
CA GLY A 419 12.29 -0.69 -4.00
C GLY A 419 12.00 -1.92 -3.13
N GLY A 420 11.36 -1.67 -1.99
CA GLY A 420 10.88 -2.69 -1.06
C GLY A 420 9.41 -3.06 -1.24
N LEU A 421 8.99 -4.16 -0.61
CA LEU A 421 7.60 -4.59 -0.46
C LEU A 421 7.17 -4.43 1.01
N TRP A 422 6.23 -3.53 1.28
CA TRP A 422 5.78 -3.20 2.63
C TRP A 422 4.30 -3.57 2.80
N LEU A 423 4.01 -4.50 3.70
CA LEU A 423 2.68 -5.01 4.02
C LEU A 423 2.09 -4.25 5.20
N THR A 424 1.44 -3.10 4.98
CA THR A 424 0.76 -2.30 6.03
C THR A 424 -0.70 -2.74 6.19
N ALA A 425 -0.95 -4.04 6.09
CA ALA A 425 -2.28 -4.64 6.02
C ALA A 425 -2.26 -6.03 6.67
N ASP A 426 -3.44 -6.48 7.09
CA ASP A 426 -3.63 -7.73 7.81
C ASP A 426 -3.89 -8.91 6.86
N ASP A 427 -3.81 -10.13 7.39
CA ASP A 427 -4.26 -11.35 6.72
C ASP A 427 -3.50 -11.64 5.40
N CYS A 428 -2.30 -11.08 5.21
CA CYS A 428 -1.57 -11.14 3.94
C CYS A 428 -0.58 -12.31 3.88
N VAL A 429 -0.49 -12.94 2.69
CA VAL A 429 0.45 -14.01 2.37
C VAL A 429 1.30 -13.60 1.18
N VAL A 430 2.62 -13.54 1.36
CA VAL A 430 3.59 -13.34 0.29
C VAL A 430 4.43 -14.60 0.17
N GLN A 431 4.52 -15.14 -1.05
CA GLN A 431 5.31 -16.34 -1.31
C GLN A 431 6.11 -16.27 -2.60
N HIS A 432 7.28 -16.93 -2.60
CA HIS A 432 8.05 -17.24 -3.81
C HIS A 432 8.44 -16.01 -4.65
N LEU A 433 8.66 -14.87 -3.99
CA LEU A 433 9.14 -13.62 -4.58
C LEU A 433 10.56 -13.28 -4.16
N ARG A 434 11.28 -12.57 -5.04
CA ARG A 434 12.57 -11.92 -4.73
C ARG A 434 12.37 -10.41 -4.65
N VAL A 435 12.92 -9.77 -3.64
CA VAL A 435 12.97 -8.30 -3.55
C VAL A 435 14.41 -7.86 -3.30
N ARG A 436 14.87 -6.93 -4.13
CA ARG A 436 16.27 -6.53 -4.27
C ARG A 436 16.39 -5.01 -4.40
N PRO A 437 16.22 -4.22 -3.31
CA PRO A 437 16.15 -2.77 -3.39
C PRO A 437 17.45 -2.16 -3.93
N GLY A 438 18.59 -2.56 -3.38
CA GLY A 438 19.91 -2.00 -3.66
C GLY A 438 20.02 -0.51 -3.35
N ASP A 439 21.13 0.10 -3.74
CA ASP A 439 21.37 1.55 -3.63
C ASP A 439 20.45 2.41 -4.52
N ALA A 440 19.67 1.78 -5.41
CA ALA A 440 18.84 2.36 -6.48
C ALA A 440 19.51 3.42 -7.39
N GLY A 441 20.84 3.57 -7.33
CA GLY A 441 21.61 4.67 -7.95
C GLY A 441 21.59 6.00 -7.16
N GLN A 442 21.35 5.95 -5.86
CA GLN A 442 21.30 7.11 -4.95
C GLN A 442 22.64 7.33 -4.25
N ASP A 443 22.92 8.57 -3.81
CA ASP A 443 24.16 8.91 -3.07
C ASP A 443 23.98 8.82 -1.53
N THR A 444 22.78 9.11 -1.00
CA THR A 444 22.47 9.12 0.44
C THR A 444 20.96 9.24 0.69
N GLY A 445 20.48 8.86 1.88
CA GLY A 445 19.09 9.04 2.33
C GLY A 445 18.08 8.10 1.66
N TRP A 446 18.57 7.07 0.96
CA TRP A 446 17.78 5.97 0.43
C TRP A 446 18.02 4.77 1.35
N GLU A 447 17.00 4.45 2.15
CA GLU A 447 17.09 3.48 3.26
C GLU A 447 16.00 2.40 3.10
N PRO A 448 15.94 1.66 1.97
CA PRO A 448 14.90 0.66 1.77
C PRO A 448 15.16 -0.62 2.56
N ASP A 449 14.06 -1.20 3.02
CA ASP A 449 13.95 -2.62 3.31
C ASP A 449 13.57 -3.42 2.06
N ALA A 450 13.83 -4.73 2.03
CA ALA A 450 13.34 -5.59 0.95
C ALA A 450 11.91 -6.10 1.21
N ILE A 451 11.63 -6.70 2.37
CA ILE A 451 10.27 -7.13 2.73
C ILE A 451 9.97 -6.83 4.21
N GLN A 452 8.87 -6.13 4.48
CA GLN A 452 8.47 -5.69 5.82
C GLN A 452 6.98 -5.91 6.07
N THR A 453 6.60 -6.40 7.25
CA THR A 453 5.24 -6.19 7.78
C THR A 453 5.17 -4.84 8.48
N GLY A 454 4.12 -4.08 8.25
CA GLY A 454 3.92 -2.77 8.89
C GLY A 454 3.54 -2.89 10.35
N ASP A 455 3.67 -1.78 11.06
CA ASP A 455 3.39 -1.70 12.50
C ASP A 455 1.89 -1.94 12.78
N GLY A 456 1.60 -2.59 13.90
CA GLY A 456 0.26 -2.97 14.32
C GLY A 456 -0.42 -4.08 13.50
N THR A 457 0.22 -4.60 12.44
CA THR A 457 -0.41 -5.60 11.56
C THR A 457 -0.53 -7.00 12.17
N SER A 458 -1.49 -7.78 11.68
CA SER A 458 -1.85 -9.09 12.19
C SER A 458 -1.95 -10.19 11.12
N ASN A 459 -1.64 -11.42 11.50
CA ASN A 459 -1.80 -12.64 10.70
C ASN A 459 -1.09 -12.64 9.34
N ASN A 460 0.19 -12.23 9.32
CA ASN A 460 0.99 -12.08 8.11
C ASN A 460 1.99 -13.23 7.89
N VAL A 461 2.08 -13.72 6.65
CA VAL A 461 2.97 -14.82 6.23
C VAL A 461 3.92 -14.37 5.12
N ILE A 462 5.22 -14.55 5.34
CA ILE A 462 6.27 -14.38 4.34
C ILE A 462 7.02 -15.71 4.24
N ASP A 463 6.79 -16.48 3.18
CA ASP A 463 7.34 -17.83 3.05
C ASP A 463 8.02 -18.08 1.70
N HIS A 464 9.17 -18.75 1.71
CA HIS A 464 10.03 -18.89 0.53
C HIS A 464 10.22 -17.56 -0.20
N CYS A 465 10.69 -16.52 0.49
CA CYS A 465 11.08 -15.26 -0.15
C CYS A 465 12.59 -15.09 -0.18
N THR A 466 13.10 -14.35 -1.16
CA THR A 466 14.50 -13.89 -1.17
C THR A 466 14.52 -12.38 -0.93
N GLY A 467 15.09 -11.94 0.20
CA GLY A 467 15.35 -10.53 0.51
C GLY A 467 16.85 -10.28 0.56
N THR A 468 17.37 -9.40 -0.29
CA THR A 468 18.81 -9.10 -0.36
C THR A 468 19.06 -7.67 -0.81
N TRP A 469 20.25 -7.13 -0.50
CA TRP A 469 20.68 -5.80 -0.94
C TRP A 469 19.80 -4.66 -0.41
N SER A 470 19.22 -4.82 0.78
CA SER A 470 18.58 -3.71 1.50
C SER A 470 19.63 -2.78 2.09
N VAL A 471 19.20 -1.61 2.57
CA VAL A 471 20.08 -0.59 3.17
C VAL A 471 19.79 -0.35 4.66
N ASP A 472 18.58 -0.65 5.16
CA ASP A 472 18.34 -0.85 6.61
C ASP A 472 18.17 -2.37 6.89
N GLU A 473 17.06 -3.03 6.48
CA GLU A 473 16.88 -4.48 6.67
C GLU A 473 16.43 -5.30 5.45
N ASN A 474 16.93 -6.54 5.33
CA ASN A 474 16.45 -7.49 4.31
C ASN A 474 15.01 -7.96 4.52
N ILE A 475 14.70 -8.71 5.58
CA ILE A 475 13.32 -9.11 5.87
C ILE A 475 13.04 -8.89 7.35
N ASN A 476 12.09 -8.02 7.67
CA ASN A 476 11.77 -7.61 9.04
C ASN A 476 10.27 -7.71 9.36
N VAL A 477 9.97 -7.59 10.66
CA VAL A 477 8.62 -7.60 11.22
C VAL A 477 8.42 -6.28 11.95
N GLY A 478 7.32 -5.59 11.65
CA GLY A 478 6.94 -4.31 12.25
C GLY A 478 6.65 -4.37 13.75
N TYR A 479 6.52 -3.20 14.33
CA TYR A 479 6.29 -2.95 15.75
C TYR A 479 4.84 -3.30 16.13
N ASP A 480 4.61 -3.76 17.36
CA ASP A 480 3.29 -4.13 17.89
C ASP A 480 2.47 -5.11 17.02
N THR A 481 3.15 -5.87 16.16
CA THR A 481 2.51 -6.86 15.28
C THR A 481 2.08 -8.11 16.05
N THR A 482 1.13 -8.85 15.49
CA THR A 482 0.64 -10.11 16.06
C THR A 482 0.62 -11.22 15.01
N ASP A 483 0.93 -12.45 15.45
CA ASP A 483 0.77 -13.68 14.65
C ASP A 483 1.45 -13.59 13.28
N THR A 484 2.76 -13.30 13.27
CA THR A 484 3.57 -13.21 12.04
C THR A 484 4.43 -14.46 11.83
N THR A 485 4.52 -14.96 10.60
CA THR A 485 5.37 -16.11 10.24
C THR A 485 6.31 -15.78 9.09
N ILE A 486 7.62 -15.87 9.34
CA ILE A 486 8.69 -15.80 8.34
C ILE A 486 9.35 -17.18 8.24
N SER A 487 9.13 -17.88 7.13
CA SER A 487 9.63 -19.24 6.92
C SER A 487 10.38 -19.44 5.61
N ASN A 488 11.40 -20.30 5.65
CA ASN A 488 12.13 -20.76 4.46
C ASN A 488 12.69 -19.61 3.57
N CYS A 489 13.00 -18.44 4.13
CA CYS A 489 13.49 -17.28 3.37
C CYS A 489 15.02 -17.30 3.20
N LEU A 490 15.50 -16.77 2.08
CA LEU A 490 16.91 -16.45 1.85
C LEU A 490 17.11 -14.95 2.08
N ILE A 491 17.84 -14.61 3.14
CA ILE A 491 17.99 -13.27 3.69
C ILE A 491 19.49 -12.98 3.71
N ALA A 492 20.00 -12.21 2.76
CA ALA A 492 21.46 -12.15 2.57
C ALA A 492 21.98 -10.86 1.93
N GLU A 493 23.26 -10.56 2.18
CA GLU A 493 23.96 -9.43 1.56
C GLU A 493 23.19 -8.09 1.71
N PRO A 494 22.79 -7.68 2.91
CA PRO A 494 22.43 -6.28 3.13
C PRO A 494 23.66 -5.40 2.83
N LEU A 495 23.43 -4.20 2.29
CA LEU A 495 24.51 -3.31 1.89
C LEU A 495 25.05 -2.57 3.13
N ASN A 496 26.38 -2.59 3.34
CA ASN A 496 26.98 -2.06 4.56
C ASN A 496 27.32 -0.56 4.48
N ASP A 497 28.43 -0.16 3.84
CA ASP A 497 28.79 1.26 3.67
C ASP A 497 28.10 1.87 2.42
N ALA A 498 26.78 1.95 2.50
CA ALA A 498 25.89 2.32 1.39
C ALA A 498 25.23 3.70 1.59
N THR A 499 23.96 3.84 1.20
CA THR A 499 23.23 5.12 1.19
C THR A 499 22.65 5.54 2.54
N HIS A 500 22.86 4.75 3.60
CA HIS A 500 22.23 4.95 4.90
C HIS A 500 22.78 6.18 5.68
N SER A 501 21.89 7.02 6.17
CA SER A 501 22.21 8.31 6.81
C SER A 501 22.99 8.19 8.13
N LYS A 502 22.88 7.05 8.82
CA LYS A 502 23.59 6.76 10.08
C LYS A 502 24.97 6.12 9.84
N GLY A 503 25.39 5.91 8.59
CA GLY A 503 26.58 5.15 8.19
C GLY A 503 26.31 3.65 8.11
N GLU A 504 27.38 2.83 8.16
CA GLU A 504 27.37 1.37 8.02
C GLU A 504 26.15 0.68 8.66
N HIS A 505 25.31 0.01 7.84
CA HIS A 505 24.01 -0.55 8.24
C HIS A 505 23.69 -1.93 7.61
N GLY A 506 24.69 -2.78 7.39
CA GLY A 506 24.51 -4.08 6.73
C GLY A 506 23.71 -5.11 7.55
N TYR A 507 22.40 -4.92 7.75
CA TYR A 507 21.58 -5.70 8.69
C TYR A 507 20.56 -6.62 8.02
N ASN A 508 20.32 -7.79 8.62
CA ASN A 508 19.42 -8.78 8.01
C ASN A 508 17.95 -8.64 8.43
N SER A 509 17.66 -8.49 9.73
CA SER A 509 16.29 -8.61 10.22
C SER A 509 16.08 -8.01 11.62
N ILE A 510 15.06 -7.16 11.74
CA ILE A 510 14.45 -6.72 13.01
C ILE A 510 13.12 -7.42 13.21
N ILE A 511 12.82 -7.74 14.47
CA ILE A 511 11.46 -7.92 14.99
C ILE A 511 11.17 -6.71 15.88
N GLY A 512 10.28 -5.81 15.44
CA GLY A 512 9.99 -4.50 16.05
C GLY A 512 9.50 -4.58 17.49
N ASP A 513 9.60 -3.47 18.26
CA ASP A 513 9.20 -3.48 19.68
C ASP A 513 7.75 -3.95 19.85
N GLY A 514 7.46 -4.64 20.95
CA GLY A 514 6.10 -5.09 21.28
C GLY A 514 5.56 -6.27 20.46
N ALA A 515 6.15 -6.61 19.31
CA ALA A 515 5.68 -7.68 18.42
C ALA A 515 5.55 -9.05 19.12
N LYS A 516 4.38 -9.69 18.96
CA LYS A 516 4.00 -10.94 19.63
C LYS A 516 3.72 -12.07 18.65
N ASN A 517 3.88 -13.31 19.12
CA ASN A 517 3.61 -14.52 18.35
C ASN A 517 4.32 -14.51 16.98
N VAL A 518 5.62 -14.21 16.98
CA VAL A 518 6.42 -14.21 15.75
C VAL A 518 7.14 -15.55 15.60
N ALA A 519 6.90 -16.27 14.50
CA ALA A 519 7.62 -17.48 14.13
C ALA A 519 8.65 -17.16 13.05
N TYR A 520 9.92 -17.46 13.30
CA TYR A 520 11.04 -17.18 12.41
C TYR A 520 11.84 -18.47 12.19
N VAL A 521 11.50 -19.21 11.12
CA VAL A 521 11.80 -20.65 11.02
C VAL A 521 12.46 -21.06 9.69
N GLY A 522 13.54 -21.84 9.75
CA GLY A 522 14.11 -22.47 8.55
C GLY A 522 14.78 -21.52 7.55
N ASN A 523 15.06 -20.28 7.95
CA ASN A 523 15.64 -19.27 7.06
C ASN A 523 17.17 -19.47 6.89
N VAL A 524 17.73 -18.86 5.85
CA VAL A 524 19.18 -18.66 5.68
C VAL A 524 19.48 -17.18 5.79
N LEU A 525 20.28 -16.80 6.78
CA LEU A 525 20.77 -15.44 7.02
C LEU A 525 22.26 -15.40 6.68
N ALA A 526 22.71 -14.52 5.78
CA ALA A 526 24.12 -14.52 5.37
C ALA A 526 24.72 -13.13 5.08
N TYR A 527 26.01 -12.96 5.36
CA TYR A 527 26.82 -11.80 4.95
C TYR A 527 26.34 -10.44 5.47
N ALA A 528 25.94 -10.37 6.74
CA ALA A 528 25.49 -9.16 7.43
C ALA A 528 26.44 -8.77 8.58
N THR A 529 26.44 -7.51 9.01
CA THR A 529 27.17 -7.08 10.22
C THR A 529 26.35 -7.39 11.48
N ASP A 530 25.10 -6.95 11.58
CA ASP A 530 24.27 -7.09 12.81
C ASP A 530 22.83 -7.53 12.47
N ARG A 531 21.99 -7.69 13.51
CA ARG A 531 20.56 -7.98 13.49
C ARG A 531 20.26 -9.30 12.76
N ASN A 532 20.68 -10.43 13.36
CA ASN A 532 20.58 -11.78 12.77
C ASN A 532 19.68 -12.81 13.50
N PRO A 533 18.40 -12.53 13.84
CA PRO A 533 17.72 -11.23 13.86
C PRO A 533 18.01 -10.44 15.16
N ARG A 534 17.65 -9.15 15.18
CA ARG A 534 17.43 -8.43 16.45
C ARG A 534 15.97 -8.59 16.88
N LEU A 535 15.77 -9.01 18.12
CA LEU A 535 14.51 -9.19 18.80
C LEU A 535 14.37 -8.02 19.78
N LYS A 536 13.53 -7.03 19.44
CA LYS A 536 13.46 -5.76 20.16
C LYS A 536 12.66 -5.83 21.48
N GLU A 537 12.56 -4.71 22.21
CA GLU A 537 12.01 -4.67 23.56
C GLU A 537 10.56 -5.18 23.60
N GLY A 538 10.23 -5.96 24.63
CA GLY A 538 8.89 -6.50 24.80
C GLY A 538 8.47 -7.58 23.79
N THR A 539 9.32 -8.02 22.86
CA THR A 539 8.93 -9.02 21.85
C THR A 539 8.80 -10.45 22.39
N GLU A 540 7.92 -11.24 21.75
CA GLU A 540 7.72 -12.67 22.05
C GLU A 540 7.80 -13.50 20.77
N THR A 541 8.86 -14.32 20.64
CA THR A 541 9.23 -14.94 19.35
C THR A 541 9.74 -16.38 19.48
N VAL A 542 9.61 -17.12 18.38
CA VAL A 542 10.10 -18.49 18.20
C VAL A 542 11.06 -18.52 17.02
N VAL A 543 12.35 -18.58 17.32
CA VAL A 543 13.44 -18.52 16.33
C VAL A 543 14.06 -19.91 16.20
N VAL A 544 13.69 -20.65 15.15
CA VAL A 544 13.91 -22.10 15.09
C VAL A 544 14.59 -22.55 13.79
N ASN A 545 15.63 -23.37 13.93
CA ASN A 545 16.31 -24.02 12.81
C ASN A 545 16.73 -23.06 11.67
N ASN A 546 17.15 -21.84 11.98
CA ASN A 546 17.75 -20.94 11.00
C ASN A 546 19.24 -21.28 10.82
N LEU A 547 19.79 -20.97 9.64
CA LEU A 547 21.21 -21.00 9.34
C LEU A 547 21.72 -19.56 9.27
N ILE A 548 22.64 -19.17 10.15
CA ILE A 548 23.22 -17.84 10.22
C ILE A 548 24.69 -17.94 9.85
N HIS A 549 25.10 -17.32 8.74
CA HIS A 549 26.39 -17.54 8.08
C HIS A 549 27.17 -16.24 7.90
N ARG A 550 28.40 -16.20 8.41
CA ARG A 550 29.36 -15.11 8.24
C ARG A 550 28.77 -13.74 8.59
N TYR A 551 28.73 -13.48 9.88
CA TYR A 551 28.16 -12.28 10.50
C TYR A 551 29.10 -11.73 11.58
N GLU A 552 29.00 -10.44 11.91
CA GLU A 552 29.73 -9.88 13.04
C GLU A 552 28.99 -10.13 14.35
N ASP A 553 27.73 -9.70 14.43
CA ASP A 553 26.83 -9.87 15.56
C ASP A 553 25.66 -10.80 15.23
N GLY A 554 25.36 -11.71 16.17
CA GLY A 554 24.35 -12.76 16.00
C GLY A 554 22.92 -12.30 16.33
N MET A 555 22.24 -13.08 17.16
CA MET A 555 20.92 -12.74 17.67
C MET A 555 21.01 -11.79 18.86
N TRP A 556 20.42 -10.60 18.73
CA TRP A 556 20.33 -9.61 19.79
C TRP A 556 18.93 -9.69 20.42
N ALA A 557 18.82 -10.09 21.69
CA ALA A 557 17.58 -10.02 22.47
C ALA A 557 17.60 -8.84 23.44
N ASP A 558 16.79 -7.83 23.16
CA ASP A 558 16.59 -6.64 24.01
C ASP A 558 15.85 -6.98 25.32
N PRO A 559 15.80 -6.06 26.31
CA PRO A 559 15.11 -6.26 27.58
C PRO A 559 13.61 -6.60 27.46
N ASP A 560 13.04 -7.08 28.56
CA ASP A 560 11.60 -7.36 28.73
C ASP A 560 10.96 -8.29 27.67
N THR A 561 11.79 -9.07 26.98
CA THR A 561 11.42 -10.09 25.99
C THR A 561 11.21 -11.48 26.58
N ALA A 562 10.54 -12.37 25.84
CA ALA A 562 10.49 -13.81 26.13
C ALA A 562 10.50 -14.68 24.85
N HIS A 563 11.59 -15.43 24.65
CA HIS A 563 11.82 -16.18 23.40
C HIS A 563 12.03 -17.69 23.57
N SER A 564 11.66 -18.46 22.55
CA SER A 564 12.14 -19.83 22.31
C SER A 564 13.11 -19.82 21.13
N ILE A 565 14.42 -19.97 21.39
CA ILE A 565 15.46 -19.96 20.35
C ILE A 565 16.08 -21.37 20.29
N GLU A 566 15.74 -22.15 19.26
CA GLU A 566 16.10 -23.58 19.23
C GLU A 566 16.60 -24.13 17.89
N GLY A 567 17.64 -24.96 17.96
CA GLY A 567 18.13 -25.71 16.81
C GLY A 567 18.76 -24.88 15.70
N ASN A 568 19.13 -23.62 15.96
CA ASN A 568 19.77 -22.74 14.98
C ASN A 568 21.25 -23.10 14.80
N VAL A 569 21.77 -22.93 13.59
CA VAL A 569 23.18 -23.17 13.23
C VAL A 569 23.85 -21.83 12.97
N PHE A 570 24.83 -21.51 13.78
CA PHE A 570 25.67 -20.32 13.68
C PHE A 570 27.01 -20.69 13.03
N GLN A 571 27.42 -20.00 11.97
CA GLN A 571 28.65 -20.31 11.25
C GLN A 571 29.52 -19.07 10.99
N TRP A 572 30.82 -19.19 11.25
CA TRP A 572 31.84 -18.16 11.00
C TRP A 572 31.52 -16.75 11.53
N PRO A 573 31.21 -16.57 12.83
CA PRO A 573 31.15 -15.24 13.45
C PRO A 573 32.49 -14.50 13.29
N THR A 574 32.44 -13.19 13.09
CA THR A 574 33.63 -12.33 12.96
C THR A 574 33.89 -11.43 14.16
N SER A 575 33.01 -11.42 15.16
CA SER A 575 33.26 -10.81 16.48
C SER A 575 33.48 -11.87 17.58
N ASP A 576 33.94 -11.42 18.74
CA ASP A 576 34.02 -12.22 19.97
C ASP A 576 32.68 -12.22 20.77
N LYS A 577 31.61 -11.61 20.24
CA LYS A 577 30.31 -11.49 20.93
C LYS A 577 29.53 -12.80 20.87
N ALA A 578 28.83 -13.15 21.95
CA ALA A 578 28.03 -14.37 22.00
C ALA A 578 26.94 -14.39 20.90
N ASN A 579 26.66 -15.59 20.36
CA ASN A 579 25.74 -15.78 19.23
C ASN A 579 24.28 -15.41 19.56
N ILE A 580 23.90 -15.47 20.84
CA ILE A 580 22.66 -14.94 21.40
C ILE A 580 23.08 -14.02 22.55
N PHE A 581 22.87 -12.71 22.42
CA PHE A 581 23.36 -11.68 23.34
C PHE A 581 22.29 -10.62 23.66
N GLY A 582 22.58 -9.76 24.64
CA GLY A 582 21.66 -8.75 25.16
C GLY A 582 21.15 -9.11 26.56
N GLU A 583 20.07 -8.45 26.97
CA GLU A 583 19.51 -8.53 28.33
C GLU A 583 18.17 -9.29 28.39
N GLY A 584 17.68 -9.77 27.24
CA GLY A 584 16.38 -10.45 27.09
C GLY A 584 16.26 -11.82 27.78
N SER A 585 15.02 -12.33 27.83
CA SER A 585 14.74 -13.68 28.41
C SER A 585 14.61 -14.75 27.33
N VAL A 586 15.43 -15.79 27.40
CA VAL A 586 15.55 -16.79 26.32
C VAL A 586 15.52 -18.22 26.87
N TYR A 587 14.62 -19.04 26.35
CA TYR A 587 14.76 -20.50 26.36
C TYR A 587 15.64 -20.90 25.16
N ALA A 588 16.88 -21.30 25.42
CA ALA A 588 17.85 -21.68 24.39
C ALA A 588 18.16 -23.18 24.44
N ALA A 589 17.89 -23.92 23.36
CA ALA A 589 18.18 -25.35 23.28
C ALA A 589 18.70 -25.81 21.90
N ASP A 590 19.70 -26.69 21.90
CA ASP A 590 20.24 -27.35 20.70
C ASP A 590 20.74 -26.41 19.57
N ASN A 591 21.00 -25.14 19.89
CA ASN A 591 21.70 -24.20 18.99
C ASN A 591 23.20 -24.54 18.99
N VAL A 592 23.84 -24.50 17.82
CA VAL A 592 25.25 -24.88 17.65
C VAL A 592 26.05 -23.81 16.92
N LEU A 593 27.33 -23.71 17.27
CA LEU A 593 28.35 -22.98 16.53
C LEU A 593 29.14 -24.01 15.71
N ASP A 594 29.18 -23.80 14.40
CA ASP A 594 29.87 -24.64 13.42
C ASP A 594 30.98 -23.82 12.75
N GLY A 595 32.23 -24.13 13.10
CA GLY A 595 33.42 -23.38 12.71
C GLY A 595 34.52 -23.44 13.77
N ASP A 596 35.63 -22.75 13.51
CA ASP A 596 36.81 -22.73 14.39
C ASP A 596 36.78 -21.62 15.48
N ALA A 597 35.68 -20.84 15.56
CA ALA A 597 35.54 -19.75 16.52
C ALA A 597 35.22 -20.25 17.94
N ASP A 598 35.82 -19.63 18.97
CA ASP A 598 35.59 -19.95 20.39
C ASP A 598 34.63 -18.93 21.02
N VAL A 599 33.40 -18.91 20.51
CA VAL A 599 32.35 -17.93 20.85
C VAL A 599 31.20 -18.62 21.58
N ALA A 600 30.71 -17.99 22.66
CA ALA A 600 29.59 -18.54 23.44
C ALA A 600 28.28 -18.57 22.63
N ILE A 601 27.48 -19.63 22.79
CA ILE A 601 26.15 -19.71 22.15
C ILE A 601 25.17 -18.70 22.77
N VAL A 602 25.22 -18.53 24.09
CA VAL A 602 24.35 -17.61 24.84
C VAL A 602 25.22 -16.81 25.81
N GLY A 603 25.13 -15.49 25.74
CA GLY A 603 25.86 -14.56 26.60
C GLY A 603 25.48 -14.67 28.08
N ASP A 604 26.30 -14.06 28.94
CA ASP A 604 26.13 -14.11 30.39
C ASP A 604 25.04 -13.14 30.92
N GLU A 605 24.66 -12.14 30.14
CA GLU A 605 23.63 -11.13 30.49
C GLU A 605 22.20 -11.58 30.14
N ILE A 606 22.05 -12.61 29.30
CA ILE A 606 20.76 -13.20 28.92
C ILE A 606 20.11 -13.92 30.11
N THR A 607 18.85 -13.59 30.39
CA THR A 607 18.03 -14.30 31.37
C THR A 607 17.58 -15.65 30.80
N ARG A 608 18.26 -16.74 31.17
CA ARG A 608 17.92 -18.08 30.69
C ARG A 608 16.65 -18.62 31.34
N LEU A 609 15.70 -19.06 30.53
CA LEU A 609 14.43 -19.67 30.95
C LEU A 609 14.56 -21.19 31.07
N ASP A 610 13.87 -21.78 32.05
CA ASP A 610 13.84 -23.25 32.27
C ASP A 610 12.91 -24.00 31.29
N SER A 611 12.00 -23.29 30.62
CA SER A 611 11.04 -23.84 29.66
C SER A 611 10.67 -22.82 28.59
N ARG A 612 10.25 -23.29 27.40
CA ARG A 612 9.68 -22.48 26.32
C ARG A 612 8.60 -21.53 26.85
N PRO A 613 8.72 -20.20 26.68
CA PRO A 613 7.62 -19.27 27.00
C PRO A 613 6.46 -19.41 26.00
N LEU A 614 6.74 -19.64 24.72
CA LEU A 614 5.77 -19.85 23.65
C LEU A 614 6.27 -20.85 22.58
N TRP A 615 5.33 -21.48 21.87
CA TRP A 615 5.60 -22.43 20.76
C TRP A 615 4.32 -22.62 19.91
N PRO A 616 4.37 -22.61 18.56
CA PRO A 616 3.21 -22.91 17.73
C PRO A 616 2.80 -24.39 17.81
N ASP A 617 1.51 -24.68 17.85
CA ASP A 617 0.97 -26.05 18.00
C ASP A 617 1.39 -27.02 16.88
N ARG A 618 1.69 -26.50 15.69
CA ARG A 618 2.05 -27.29 14.49
C ARG A 618 3.56 -27.42 14.27
N LEU A 619 4.40 -26.59 14.91
CA LEU A 619 5.83 -26.51 14.63
C LEU A 619 6.60 -27.73 15.17
N GLU A 620 7.09 -28.57 14.26
CA GLU A 620 8.04 -29.65 14.55
C GLU A 620 9.49 -29.23 14.24
N ARG A 621 10.38 -29.30 15.24
CA ARG A 621 11.79 -28.89 15.10
C ARG A 621 12.61 -29.96 14.37
N LEU A 622 13.41 -29.54 13.39
CA LEU A 622 14.42 -30.36 12.72
C LEU A 622 15.65 -30.60 13.62
N GLU A 623 16.23 -31.80 13.57
CA GLU A 623 17.51 -32.10 14.24
C GLU A 623 18.62 -31.17 13.72
N THR A 624 19.35 -30.49 14.62
CA THR A 624 20.27 -29.40 14.26
C THR A 624 21.34 -29.79 13.23
N GLY A 625 21.84 -31.03 13.31
CA GLY A 625 22.81 -31.57 12.34
C GLY A 625 22.30 -31.73 10.90
N ARG A 626 21.01 -31.49 10.64
CA ARG A 626 20.40 -31.49 9.29
C ARG A 626 20.10 -30.08 8.77
N VAL A 627 20.13 -29.05 9.62
CA VAL A 627 19.63 -27.70 9.33
C VAL A 627 20.40 -27.02 8.21
N ALA A 628 21.73 -27.07 8.23
CA ALA A 628 22.54 -26.34 7.24
C ALA A 628 22.25 -26.79 5.80
N GLU A 629 22.31 -28.10 5.51
CA GLU A 629 21.99 -28.59 4.17
C GLU A 629 20.51 -28.42 3.83
N HIS A 630 19.60 -28.70 4.77
CA HIS A 630 18.16 -28.52 4.56
C HIS A 630 17.82 -27.09 4.14
N ASN A 631 18.33 -26.08 4.83
CA ASN A 631 18.02 -24.69 4.53
C ASN A 631 18.71 -24.23 3.24
N LEU A 632 19.89 -24.75 2.90
CA LEU A 632 20.57 -24.44 1.63
C LEU A 632 19.91 -25.12 0.43
N GLU A 633 19.29 -26.28 0.62
CA GLU A 633 18.41 -26.91 -0.35
C GLU A 633 17.13 -26.10 -0.53
N ASN A 634 16.43 -25.74 0.57
CA ASN A 634 15.03 -25.28 0.53
C ASN A 634 14.81 -23.76 0.67
N ALA A 635 15.71 -22.93 1.20
CA ALA A 635 15.38 -21.53 1.48
C ALA A 635 15.42 -20.60 0.24
N GLY A 636 14.52 -19.64 0.15
CA GLY A 636 14.47 -18.59 -0.88
C GLY A 636 13.37 -18.78 -1.94
N ALA A 637 13.26 -17.83 -2.87
CA ALA A 637 12.10 -17.69 -3.76
C ALA A 637 11.74 -18.90 -4.64
N ARG A 638 12.74 -19.59 -5.21
CA ARG A 638 12.53 -20.78 -6.04
C ARG A 638 13.68 -21.75 -5.83
N PRO A 639 13.62 -22.62 -4.81
CA PRO A 639 14.74 -23.47 -4.42
C PRO A 639 15.21 -24.43 -5.52
N ALA A 640 14.28 -24.94 -6.35
CA ALA A 640 14.56 -25.79 -7.51
C ALA A 640 15.02 -25.03 -8.76
N ASP A 641 14.78 -23.72 -8.82
CA ASP A 641 14.90 -22.85 -10.01
C ASP A 641 15.50 -21.49 -9.60
N ARG A 642 16.68 -21.55 -8.98
CA ARG A 642 17.39 -20.39 -8.43
C ARG A 642 17.95 -19.51 -9.57
N THR A 643 17.82 -18.19 -9.41
CA THR A 643 18.53 -17.21 -10.25
C THR A 643 20.05 -17.32 -10.05
N ALA A 644 20.83 -16.68 -10.91
CA ALA A 644 22.30 -16.65 -10.77
C ALA A 644 22.73 -16.04 -9.43
N GLN A 645 22.04 -15.00 -8.96
CA GLN A 645 22.28 -14.32 -7.68
C GLN A 645 21.98 -15.25 -6.49
N ASP A 646 20.77 -15.82 -6.42
CA ASP A 646 20.38 -16.75 -5.34
C ASP A 646 21.32 -17.98 -5.31
N SER A 647 21.70 -18.51 -6.48
CA SER A 647 22.64 -19.63 -6.63
C SER A 647 24.04 -19.28 -6.14
N ARG A 648 24.55 -18.08 -6.47
CA ARG A 648 25.86 -17.59 -6.02
C ARG A 648 25.91 -17.47 -4.50
N ILE A 649 24.85 -16.95 -3.88
CA ILE A 649 24.77 -16.80 -2.42
C ILE A 649 24.80 -18.18 -1.75
N VAL A 650 23.94 -19.12 -2.19
CA VAL A 650 23.89 -20.48 -1.62
C VAL A 650 25.20 -21.25 -1.81
N GLU A 651 25.83 -21.15 -2.98
CA GLU A 651 27.13 -21.79 -3.24
C GLU A 651 28.27 -21.16 -2.43
N ASN A 652 28.27 -19.82 -2.27
CA ASN A 652 29.20 -19.15 -1.38
C ASN A 652 29.03 -19.64 0.06
N VAL A 653 27.80 -19.80 0.56
CA VAL A 653 27.54 -20.33 1.91
C VAL A 653 28.07 -21.76 2.05
N ARG A 654 27.76 -22.64 1.08
CA ARG A 654 28.26 -24.04 1.03
C ARG A 654 29.79 -24.14 1.01
N THR A 655 30.48 -23.18 0.40
CA THR A 655 31.94 -23.20 0.19
C THR A 655 32.71 -22.25 1.12
N SER A 656 32.03 -21.60 2.07
CA SER A 656 32.57 -20.55 2.95
C SER A 656 33.19 -19.36 2.18
N GLY A 657 32.71 -19.11 0.96
CA GLY A 657 33.03 -17.96 0.13
C GLY A 657 32.25 -16.70 0.53
N GLY A 658 32.32 -15.68 -0.32
CA GLY A 658 31.60 -14.41 -0.13
C GLY A 658 32.17 -13.49 0.96
N SER A 659 31.55 -12.33 1.10
CA SER A 659 31.80 -11.30 2.11
C SER A 659 30.57 -10.40 2.22
N VAL A 660 30.55 -9.54 3.25
CA VAL A 660 29.75 -8.31 3.24
C VAL A 660 30.10 -7.48 1.98
N ILE A 661 29.13 -6.71 1.49
CA ILE A 661 29.23 -5.83 0.30
C ILE A 661 28.65 -4.45 0.63
N ASP A 662 29.08 -3.43 -0.11
CA ASP A 662 28.64 -2.04 0.04
C ASP A 662 27.71 -1.61 -1.11
N SER A 663 27.73 -2.29 -2.26
CA SER A 663 26.74 -2.14 -3.35
C SER A 663 26.47 -3.45 -4.10
N GLN A 664 25.25 -3.60 -4.62
CA GLN A 664 24.89 -4.74 -5.50
C GLN A 664 25.79 -4.84 -6.75
N GLU A 665 26.43 -3.75 -7.17
CA GLU A 665 27.35 -3.74 -8.32
C GLU A 665 28.58 -4.64 -8.11
N GLU A 666 29.02 -4.84 -6.86
CA GLU A 666 30.14 -5.75 -6.53
C GLU A 666 29.83 -7.22 -6.85
N VAL A 667 28.54 -7.57 -6.87
CA VAL A 667 28.04 -8.93 -7.12
C VAL A 667 27.28 -9.08 -8.43
N GLY A 668 27.39 -8.08 -9.31
CA GLY A 668 26.91 -8.12 -10.70
C GLY A 668 25.70 -7.25 -11.03
N GLY A 669 25.26 -6.38 -10.10
CA GLY A 669 24.19 -5.41 -10.32
C GLY A 669 22.78 -6.02 -10.32
N TYR A 670 21.78 -5.19 -10.60
CA TYR A 670 20.39 -5.64 -10.72
C TYR A 670 20.23 -6.67 -11.86
N PRO A 671 19.51 -7.78 -11.65
CA PRO A 671 19.34 -8.80 -12.68
C PRO A 671 18.34 -8.35 -13.75
N GLU A 672 18.73 -8.40 -15.02
CA GLU A 672 17.81 -8.45 -16.16
C GLU A 672 17.37 -9.91 -16.38
N LEU A 673 16.26 -10.32 -15.78
CA LEU A 673 15.73 -11.69 -15.93
C LEU A 673 14.88 -11.81 -17.21
N PRO A 674 14.95 -12.94 -17.93
CA PRO A 674 14.14 -13.15 -19.13
C PRO A 674 12.65 -13.20 -18.78
N GLU A 675 11.87 -12.33 -19.42
CA GLU A 675 10.42 -12.39 -19.39
C GLU A 675 9.93 -13.65 -20.11
N GLN A 676 9.16 -14.49 -19.43
CA GLN A 676 8.42 -15.63 -20.00
C GLN A 676 6.96 -15.51 -19.61
N SER A 677 6.05 -16.09 -20.40
CA SER A 677 4.63 -16.09 -20.07
C SER A 677 3.97 -17.44 -20.30
N HIS A 678 2.92 -17.71 -19.54
CA HIS A 678 2.08 -18.91 -19.62
C HIS A 678 0.64 -18.60 -19.20
N GLN A 679 -0.30 -19.48 -19.51
CA GLN A 679 -1.71 -19.31 -19.11
C GLN A 679 -2.00 -20.15 -17.86
N LEU A 680 -2.64 -19.52 -16.88
CA LEU A 680 -3.04 -20.13 -15.61
C LEU A 680 -4.54 -20.45 -15.59
N ASP A 681 -4.87 -21.74 -15.65
CA ASP A 681 -6.21 -22.25 -15.40
C ASP A 681 -6.47 -22.41 -13.89
N VAL A 682 -6.75 -21.29 -13.21
CA VAL A 682 -7.05 -21.28 -11.77
C VAL A 682 -8.41 -21.97 -11.53
N PRO A 683 -8.47 -23.01 -10.67
CA PRO A 683 -9.66 -23.84 -10.57
C PRO A 683 -10.82 -23.12 -9.86
N GLN A 684 -12.05 -23.49 -10.22
CA GLN A 684 -13.27 -22.95 -9.62
C GLN A 684 -13.51 -23.45 -8.18
N ALA A 685 -12.83 -24.52 -7.75
CA ALA A 685 -12.79 -24.96 -6.36
C ALA A 685 -11.47 -25.65 -6.04
N GLY A 686 -11.05 -25.62 -4.77
CA GLY A 686 -9.80 -26.24 -4.34
C GLY A 686 -8.55 -25.39 -4.59
N THR A 687 -8.70 -24.06 -4.60
CA THR A 687 -7.62 -23.08 -4.82
C THR A 687 -6.40 -23.32 -3.93
N ARG A 688 -6.61 -23.65 -2.64
CA ARG A 688 -5.51 -23.97 -1.69
C ARG A 688 -4.66 -25.13 -2.18
N ALA A 689 -5.29 -26.25 -2.54
CA ALA A 689 -4.57 -27.41 -3.06
C ALA A 689 -3.79 -27.10 -4.35
N TRP A 690 -4.36 -26.27 -5.23
CA TRP A 690 -3.72 -25.83 -6.46
C TRP A 690 -2.50 -24.92 -6.20
N LEU A 691 -2.61 -23.94 -5.28
CA LEU A 691 -1.49 -23.10 -4.87
C LEU A 691 -0.34 -23.90 -4.24
N ARG A 692 -0.68 -24.94 -3.46
CA ARG A 692 0.32 -25.84 -2.87
C ARG A 692 0.99 -26.76 -3.89
N SER A 693 0.29 -27.19 -4.94
CA SER A 693 0.93 -27.88 -6.07
C SER A 693 1.96 -26.97 -6.76
N TRP A 694 1.61 -25.71 -7.06
CA TRP A 694 2.55 -24.74 -7.65
C TRP A 694 3.76 -24.46 -6.75
N ALA A 695 3.56 -24.32 -5.43
CA ALA A 695 4.66 -24.13 -4.48
C ALA A 695 5.64 -25.32 -4.56
N ARG A 696 5.10 -26.55 -4.49
CA ARG A 696 5.90 -27.77 -4.55
C ARG A 696 6.72 -27.92 -5.84
N GLU A 697 6.18 -27.48 -6.98
CA GLU A 697 6.87 -27.49 -8.29
C GLU A 697 8.08 -26.53 -8.35
N VAL A 698 8.12 -25.49 -7.51
CA VAL A 698 9.25 -24.55 -7.46
C VAL A 698 10.22 -24.82 -6.30
N GLU A 699 9.80 -25.65 -5.35
CA GLU A 699 10.59 -26.13 -4.21
C GLU A 699 11.51 -27.32 -4.56
N ALA A 700 11.03 -28.29 -5.36
CA ALA A 700 11.83 -29.45 -5.80
C ALA A 700 11.80 -29.65 -7.32
N ALA A 701 12.93 -30.08 -7.87
CA ALA A 701 13.01 -30.60 -9.24
C ALA A 701 12.54 -32.06 -9.29
N ASP A 702 11.80 -32.42 -10.36
CA ASP A 702 11.30 -33.78 -10.66
C ASP A 702 12.41 -34.81 -11.00
#